data_AF-A0A1C0YJS7-F1
#
_entry.id   AF-A0A1C0YJS7-F1
#
_cell.length_a   1.000
_cell.length_b   1.000
_cell.length_c   1.000
_cell.angle_alpha   90.00
_cell.angle_beta   90.00
_cell.angle_gamma   90.00
#
_symmetry.space_group_name_H-M   'P 1'
#
loop_
_entity.id
_entity.type
_entity.pdbx_description
1 polymer ?
#
loop_
_entity_poly.entity_id
_entity_poly.type
_entity_poly.pdbx_seq_one_letter_code
_entity_poly.pdbx_strand_id
1 'polypeptide(L)'
;MNNYKATMWLAATALIVPTAVSAEELSSAAKSVQNTLNKLTVNSSEDAVHKARTLYSNLSEDDQYAIYDVLIEKLIPLEAKFYNEDMQQILANKETVTLTEVEALLEVYDTKEWEFQELVQELYDQTYELLTYIENRPYKEAAEQFMQKLNVLDEGTITQQKYEEITLIYNELDYMSYDYFDSAAVDEKLERLQTRLYYIEAQEVQKLINRADEATITQDHLDIIVSAYDNLSYEAQQTIRDYEKIERLQDYIWAAPVREEAKRLQALINNVNEKNVNYITLRELIDEITYADEEVYELLTGLSNLEMLLVLAKKNEAATVQALIDEIDETNVTSDALATIEDAYALLDYEVQQVVTNYEKVDALTQYILNEEIAAMDVDTLIFQLTVDSTVEELNAARQKLEQLSVVAKTFISAETIDALNLLYLQKEAAVVQVLIDAIDETNITSDALVAIEEAYVKLAPNAQQLVVDYEKVAQLKQYMLDEQSKAEDIEVRIMALTNSATFEDVEVLRQELNSLSVVAQSLIATEVIKVLQERYDQLLAANNNEEATITTVNHEIANIWNSDNFSSKVNEVKQLVTSLSQKQQEKLNSQTLLRYEQMATYWNNKTKKWTGSPKSVVSTKEWTITFSEAILNTPENLSHIKVFNEKGDVQNIVTIVTGQDKKQLVIKLKDATYTSGEQYVLIINSALKSDKDTTLTNGVWQYFDIK
;
A
#
# COMPACT_ATOMS: atom_id res chain seq x y z
N MET A 1 -10.63 -10.89 -15.56
CA MET A 1 -10.04 -10.97 -14.20
C MET A 1 -11.10 -11.52 -13.22
N ASN A 2 -11.51 -12.79 -13.35
CA ASN A 2 -12.73 -13.29 -12.67
C ASN A 2 -12.49 -14.37 -11.60
N ASN A 3 -11.34 -14.36 -10.89
CA ASN A 3 -11.07 -15.39 -9.87
C ASN A 3 -10.52 -14.86 -8.53
N TYR A 4 -10.53 -13.54 -8.29
CA TYR A 4 -10.02 -12.97 -7.03
C TYR A 4 -11.10 -12.45 -6.06
N LYS A 5 -12.34 -12.19 -6.52
CA LYS A 5 -13.39 -11.60 -5.67
C LYS A 5 -14.21 -12.62 -4.86
N ALA A 6 -14.24 -13.90 -5.27
CA ALA A 6 -14.90 -14.96 -4.49
C ALA A 6 -14.15 -15.34 -3.20
N THR A 7 -12.88 -14.94 -3.06
CA THR A 7 -12.02 -15.32 -1.93
C THR A 7 -12.03 -14.29 -0.81
N MET A 8 -12.32 -13.01 -1.10
CA MET A 8 -12.36 -11.95 -0.09
C MET A 8 -13.66 -11.95 0.75
N TRP A 9 -14.78 -12.39 0.17
CA TRP A 9 -16.06 -12.46 0.90
C TRP A 9 -16.12 -13.65 1.89
N LEU A 10 -15.30 -14.68 1.68
CA LEU A 10 -15.10 -15.81 2.61
C LEU A 10 -14.15 -15.48 3.77
N ALA A 11 -13.41 -14.37 3.72
CA ALA A 11 -12.43 -13.99 4.74
C ALA A 11 -13.00 -13.01 5.78
N ALA A 12 -14.02 -12.22 5.44
CA ALA A 12 -14.60 -11.21 6.32
C ALA A 12 -15.70 -11.74 7.27
N THR A 13 -16.23 -12.93 7.04
CA THR A 13 -17.24 -13.60 7.91
C THR A 13 -16.63 -14.61 8.89
N ALA A 14 -15.30 -14.70 8.98
CA ALA A 14 -14.61 -15.66 9.85
C ALA A 14 -14.43 -15.20 11.32
N LEU A 15 -14.84 -13.97 11.69
CA LEU A 15 -14.82 -13.54 13.08
C LEU A 15 -16.24 -13.52 13.64
N ILE A 16 -16.45 -14.36 14.65
CA ILE A 16 -17.72 -14.68 15.34
C ILE A 16 -18.55 -15.75 14.60
N VAL A 17 -18.00 -16.95 14.46
CA VAL A 17 -18.80 -18.18 14.33
C VAL A 17 -19.07 -18.70 15.74
N PRO A 18 -20.33 -18.68 16.23
CA PRO A 18 -20.69 -19.42 17.44
C PRO A 18 -20.47 -20.90 17.16
N THR A 19 -19.84 -21.62 18.09
CA THR A 19 -19.68 -23.07 18.02
C THR A 19 -21.00 -23.72 17.61
N ALA A 20 -21.00 -24.45 16.49
CA ALA A 20 -22.17 -25.13 15.93
C ALA A 20 -22.94 -25.86 17.03
N VAL A 21 -24.13 -25.34 17.36
CA VAL A 21 -25.06 -25.98 18.29
C VAL A 21 -25.36 -27.35 17.71
N SER A 22 -25.18 -28.40 18.51
CA SER A 22 -25.36 -29.75 18.00
C SER A 22 -26.82 -29.92 17.51
N ALA A 23 -27.04 -30.70 16.45
CA ALA A 23 -28.38 -30.95 15.94
C ALA A 23 -29.32 -31.59 16.98
N GLU A 24 -28.82 -32.01 18.15
CA GLU A 24 -29.62 -32.48 19.28
C GLU A 24 -30.21 -31.33 20.11
N GLU A 25 -29.53 -30.18 20.20
CA GLU A 25 -29.89 -29.03 21.04
C GLU A 25 -30.85 -28.03 20.37
N LEU A 26 -31.05 -28.09 19.05
CA LEU A 26 -32.03 -27.24 18.36
C LEU A 26 -33.45 -27.47 18.89
N SER A 27 -34.24 -26.41 18.99
CA SER A 27 -35.67 -26.55 19.29
C SER A 27 -36.37 -27.36 18.20
N SER A 28 -37.52 -27.98 18.52
CA SER A 28 -38.32 -28.70 17.50
C SER A 28 -38.79 -27.77 16.38
N ALA A 29 -38.95 -26.47 16.66
CA ALA A 29 -39.30 -25.47 15.66
C ALA A 29 -38.10 -25.20 14.73
N ALA A 30 -36.90 -24.95 15.28
CA ALA A 30 -35.68 -24.74 14.51
C ALA A 30 -35.36 -25.94 13.61
N LYS A 31 -35.47 -27.18 14.12
CA LYS A 31 -35.29 -28.41 13.30
C LYS A 31 -36.28 -28.49 12.14
N SER A 32 -37.53 -28.08 12.36
CA SER A 32 -38.57 -28.11 11.32
C SER A 32 -38.30 -27.07 10.22
N VAL A 33 -37.86 -25.87 10.61
CA VAL A 33 -37.46 -24.80 9.68
C VAL A 33 -36.19 -25.19 8.93
N GLN A 34 -35.16 -25.68 9.60
CA GLN A 34 -33.92 -26.17 8.98
C GLN A 34 -34.19 -27.25 7.94
N ASN A 35 -35.09 -28.20 8.24
CA ASN A 35 -35.52 -29.21 7.27
C ASN A 35 -36.30 -28.64 6.09
N THR A 36 -37.02 -27.54 6.30
CA THR A 36 -37.72 -26.83 5.21
C THR A 36 -36.73 -26.09 4.32
N LEU A 37 -35.74 -25.41 4.92
CA LEU A 37 -34.65 -24.74 4.20
C LEU A 37 -33.81 -25.73 3.40
N ASN A 38 -33.46 -26.89 3.97
CA ASN A 38 -32.70 -27.94 3.29
C ASN A 38 -33.44 -28.63 2.14
N LYS A 39 -34.77 -28.48 2.06
CA LYS A 39 -35.56 -28.96 0.91
C LYS A 39 -35.60 -27.97 -0.24
N LEU A 40 -35.12 -26.74 -0.03
CA LEU A 40 -35.04 -25.77 -1.09
C LEU A 40 -33.91 -26.16 -2.07
N THR A 41 -34.19 -25.99 -3.35
CA THR A 41 -33.28 -26.25 -4.46
C THR A 41 -33.39 -25.10 -5.45
N VAL A 42 -32.46 -25.03 -6.42
CA VAL A 42 -32.50 -24.04 -7.51
C VAL A 42 -33.81 -24.05 -8.33
N ASN A 43 -34.60 -25.13 -8.23
CA ASN A 43 -35.89 -25.31 -8.91
C ASN A 43 -37.10 -25.17 -7.98
N SER A 44 -36.90 -24.82 -6.70
CA SER A 44 -38.01 -24.53 -5.78
C SER A 44 -38.78 -23.31 -6.28
N SER A 45 -40.11 -23.30 -6.14
CA SER A 45 -40.96 -22.17 -6.56
C SER A 45 -40.83 -20.97 -5.62
N GLU A 46 -41.17 -19.78 -6.11
CA GLU A 46 -41.18 -18.54 -5.33
C GLU A 46 -42.02 -18.66 -4.05
N ASP A 47 -43.21 -19.27 -4.15
CA ASP A 47 -44.08 -19.60 -3.00
C ASP A 47 -43.39 -20.47 -1.94
N ALA A 48 -42.55 -21.42 -2.37
CA ALA A 48 -41.83 -22.31 -1.45
C ALA A 48 -40.72 -21.56 -0.71
N VAL A 49 -40.05 -20.63 -1.39
CA VAL A 49 -39.02 -19.74 -0.84
C VAL A 49 -39.65 -18.75 0.15
N HIS A 50 -40.73 -18.07 -0.23
CA HIS A 50 -41.48 -17.15 0.65
C HIS A 50 -42.01 -17.85 1.92
N LYS A 51 -42.53 -19.07 1.76
CA LYS A 51 -42.99 -19.88 2.89
C LYS A 51 -41.83 -20.22 3.83
N ALA A 52 -40.66 -20.56 3.30
CA ALA A 52 -39.48 -20.86 4.11
C ALA A 52 -38.97 -19.62 4.86
N ARG A 53 -38.95 -18.44 4.22
CA ARG A 53 -38.63 -17.15 4.87
C ARG A 53 -39.57 -16.83 6.02
N THR A 54 -40.88 -16.97 5.78
CA THR A 54 -41.91 -16.72 6.80
C THR A 54 -41.75 -17.67 8.00
N LEU A 55 -41.46 -18.95 7.75
CA LEU A 55 -41.24 -19.93 8.82
C LEU A 55 -39.98 -19.60 9.62
N TYR A 56 -38.91 -19.14 8.97
CA TYR A 56 -37.69 -18.70 9.64
C TYR A 56 -37.90 -17.44 10.49
N SER A 57 -38.56 -16.40 9.97
CA SER A 57 -38.81 -15.16 10.72
C SER A 57 -39.74 -15.32 11.92
N ASN A 58 -40.47 -16.44 12.01
CA ASN A 58 -41.33 -16.76 13.15
C ASN A 58 -40.61 -17.55 14.25
N LEU A 59 -39.33 -17.90 14.07
CA LEU A 59 -38.51 -18.49 15.11
C LEU A 59 -38.12 -17.44 16.16
N SER A 60 -37.78 -17.90 17.37
CA SER A 60 -37.11 -17.05 18.37
C SER A 60 -35.73 -16.61 17.87
N GLU A 61 -35.20 -15.49 18.37
CA GLU A 61 -33.86 -14.99 17.96
C GLU A 61 -32.77 -16.05 18.14
N ASP A 62 -32.76 -16.75 19.28
CA ASP A 62 -31.81 -17.84 19.55
C ASP A 62 -31.91 -18.98 18.52
N ASP A 63 -33.13 -19.36 18.13
CA ASP A 63 -33.38 -20.41 17.13
C ASP A 63 -33.06 -19.94 15.70
N GLN A 64 -33.25 -18.66 15.40
CA GLN A 64 -32.84 -18.06 14.12
C GLN A 64 -31.32 -18.11 14.00
N TYR A 65 -30.62 -17.67 15.04
CA TYR A 65 -29.17 -17.63 15.09
C TYR A 65 -28.56 -19.04 14.96
N ALA A 66 -29.15 -20.02 15.63
CA ALA A 66 -28.67 -21.41 15.60
C ALA A 66 -28.78 -22.10 14.22
N ILE A 67 -29.58 -21.57 13.28
CA ILE A 67 -29.71 -22.12 11.92
C ILE A 67 -29.36 -21.10 10.83
N TYR A 68 -28.70 -20.00 11.20
CA TYR A 68 -28.36 -18.88 10.31
C TYR A 68 -27.49 -19.30 9.12
N ASP A 69 -26.53 -20.21 9.32
CA ASP A 69 -25.69 -20.72 8.22
C ASP A 69 -26.53 -21.41 7.13
N VAL A 70 -27.59 -22.13 7.53
CA VAL A 70 -28.49 -22.81 6.57
C VAL A 70 -29.38 -21.81 5.84
N LEU A 71 -29.74 -20.69 6.50
CA LEU A 71 -30.44 -19.57 5.86
C LEU A 71 -29.58 -18.97 4.75
N ILE A 72 -28.32 -18.64 5.05
CA ILE A 72 -27.37 -18.05 4.10
C ILE A 72 -27.13 -19.02 2.94
N GLU A 73 -26.90 -20.29 3.21
CA GLU A 73 -26.56 -21.26 2.17
C GLU A 73 -27.75 -21.60 1.25
N LYS A 74 -28.98 -21.65 1.78
CA LYS A 74 -30.13 -22.21 1.05
C LYS A 74 -31.18 -21.20 0.63
N LEU A 75 -31.50 -20.22 1.48
CA LEU A 75 -32.64 -19.34 1.23
C LEU A 75 -32.23 -18.08 0.47
N ILE A 76 -31.19 -17.39 0.95
CA ILE A 76 -30.75 -16.10 0.38
C ILE A 76 -30.45 -16.21 -1.13
N PRO A 77 -29.71 -17.23 -1.63
CA PRO A 77 -29.41 -17.33 -3.06
C PRO A 77 -30.66 -17.55 -3.93
N LEU A 78 -31.71 -18.19 -3.39
CA LEU A 78 -32.94 -18.44 -4.11
C LEU A 78 -33.86 -17.23 -4.12
N GLU A 79 -33.89 -16.44 -3.04
CA GLU A 79 -34.56 -15.14 -3.04
C GLU A 79 -33.92 -14.19 -4.05
N ALA A 80 -32.59 -14.13 -4.09
CA ALA A 80 -31.86 -13.34 -5.08
C ALA A 80 -32.15 -13.77 -6.53
N LYS A 81 -32.36 -15.08 -6.77
CA LYS A 81 -32.75 -15.60 -8.09
C LYS A 81 -34.11 -15.07 -8.53
N PHE A 82 -35.13 -15.16 -7.67
CA PHE A 82 -36.49 -14.68 -8.01
C PHE A 82 -36.52 -13.17 -8.20
N TYR A 83 -35.79 -12.42 -7.36
CA TYR A 83 -35.60 -10.98 -7.54
C TYR A 83 -34.99 -10.63 -8.90
N ASN A 84 -33.98 -11.37 -9.34
CA ASN A 84 -33.37 -11.18 -10.66
C ASN A 84 -34.31 -11.57 -11.81
N GLU A 85 -35.10 -12.62 -11.67
CA GLU A 85 -36.08 -13.04 -12.69
C GLU A 85 -37.21 -12.02 -12.85
N ASP A 86 -37.70 -11.44 -11.76
CA ASP A 86 -38.73 -10.37 -11.78
C ASP A 86 -38.17 -9.06 -12.35
N MET A 87 -36.97 -8.67 -11.96
CA MET A 87 -36.24 -7.53 -12.56
C MET A 87 -36.05 -7.72 -14.07
N GLN A 88 -35.58 -8.90 -14.50
CA GLN A 88 -35.41 -9.23 -15.91
C GLN A 88 -36.75 -9.25 -16.65
N GLN A 89 -37.86 -9.68 -16.03
CA GLN A 89 -39.19 -9.62 -16.63
C GLN A 89 -39.73 -8.19 -16.76
N ILE A 90 -39.46 -7.33 -15.78
CA ILE A 90 -39.82 -5.90 -15.82
C ILE A 90 -39.02 -5.19 -16.94
N LEU A 91 -37.72 -5.51 -17.06
CA LEU A 91 -36.84 -4.97 -18.09
C LEU A 91 -37.16 -5.52 -19.49
N ALA A 92 -37.53 -6.79 -19.62
CA ALA A 92 -37.86 -7.42 -20.91
C ALA A 92 -39.22 -6.98 -21.47
N ASN A 93 -40.15 -6.50 -20.63
CA ASN A 93 -41.51 -6.15 -21.04
C ASN A 93 -41.75 -4.64 -21.24
N LYS A 94 -40.75 -3.76 -21.07
CA LYS A 94 -40.92 -2.31 -21.22
C LYS A 94 -39.76 -1.68 -22.00
N GLU A 95 -40.07 -1.11 -23.17
CA GLU A 95 -39.11 -0.39 -24.03
C GLU A 95 -38.57 0.91 -23.40
N THR A 96 -39.17 1.41 -22.31
CA THR A 96 -38.67 2.55 -21.53
C THR A 96 -39.17 2.46 -20.09
N VAL A 97 -38.26 2.46 -19.12
CA VAL A 97 -38.54 2.65 -17.68
C VAL A 97 -38.20 4.09 -17.32
N THR A 98 -39.11 4.82 -16.69
CA THR A 98 -38.90 6.24 -16.34
C THR A 98 -38.29 6.39 -14.93
N LEU A 99 -37.50 7.44 -14.71
CA LEU A 99 -36.86 7.74 -13.41
C LEU A 99 -37.87 7.75 -12.24
N THR A 100 -39.07 8.27 -12.48
CA THR A 100 -40.17 8.31 -11.49
C THR A 100 -40.73 6.93 -11.14
N GLU A 101 -40.65 5.95 -12.03
CA GLU A 101 -41.04 4.57 -11.74
C GLU A 101 -39.96 3.83 -10.93
N VAL A 102 -38.69 4.19 -11.12
CA VAL A 102 -37.56 3.70 -10.29
C VAL A 102 -37.66 4.28 -8.88
N GLU A 103 -37.98 5.56 -8.75
CA GLU A 103 -38.22 6.22 -7.45
C GLU A 103 -39.43 5.61 -6.71
N ALA A 104 -40.51 5.28 -7.42
CA ALA A 104 -41.68 4.62 -6.83
C ALA A 104 -41.42 3.16 -6.41
N LEU A 105 -40.49 2.47 -7.08
CA LEU A 105 -40.00 1.17 -6.62
C LEU A 105 -39.19 1.36 -5.33
N LEU A 106 -38.23 2.29 -5.31
CA LEU A 106 -37.40 2.58 -4.12
C LEU A 106 -38.24 2.99 -2.89
N GLU A 107 -39.34 3.72 -3.07
CA GLU A 107 -40.24 4.15 -1.97
C GLU A 107 -41.02 2.98 -1.32
N VAL A 108 -41.25 1.87 -2.05
CA VAL A 108 -41.83 0.63 -1.48
C VAL A 108 -40.79 -0.14 -0.65
N TYR A 109 -39.49 0.10 -0.86
CA TYR A 109 -38.38 -0.61 -0.21
C TYR A 109 -37.83 0.06 1.05
N ASP A 110 -38.30 1.26 1.40
CA ASP A 110 -37.80 2.08 2.52
C ASP A 110 -38.27 1.61 3.92
N THR A 111 -38.82 0.39 4.05
CA THR A 111 -39.38 -0.12 5.32
C THR A 111 -38.58 -1.24 6.01
N LYS A 112 -37.39 -1.61 5.52
CA LYS A 112 -36.46 -2.54 6.21
C LYS A 112 -35.00 -2.12 5.99
N GLU A 113 -34.50 -1.31 6.91
CA GLU A 113 -33.52 -0.24 6.61
C GLU A 113 -32.05 -0.54 6.96
N TRP A 114 -31.59 -1.79 7.09
CA TRP A 114 -30.15 -2.00 7.34
C TRP A 114 -29.47 -3.10 6.53
N GLU A 115 -30.03 -4.31 6.48
CA GLU A 115 -29.46 -5.40 5.67
C GLU A 115 -29.64 -5.20 4.14
N PHE A 116 -30.47 -4.22 3.74
CA PHE A 116 -30.82 -3.97 2.34
C PHE A 116 -30.02 -2.81 1.71
N GLN A 117 -29.40 -1.93 2.51
CA GLN A 117 -28.64 -0.80 1.96
C GLN A 117 -27.34 -1.25 1.28
N GLU A 118 -26.71 -2.31 1.77
CA GLU A 118 -25.49 -2.86 1.17
C GLU A 118 -25.79 -3.54 -0.18
N LEU A 119 -26.91 -4.28 -0.27
CA LEU A 119 -27.36 -4.93 -1.49
C LEU A 119 -27.91 -3.93 -2.53
N VAL A 120 -28.59 -2.87 -2.09
CA VAL A 120 -29.06 -1.78 -2.96
C VAL A 120 -27.89 -0.99 -3.52
N GLN A 121 -26.86 -0.74 -2.72
CA GLN A 121 -25.63 -0.11 -3.21
C GLN A 121 -24.94 -1.02 -4.23
N GLU A 122 -24.84 -2.32 -3.97
CA GLU A 122 -24.24 -3.28 -4.91
C GLU A 122 -25.04 -3.41 -6.22
N LEU A 123 -26.38 -3.40 -6.16
CA LEU A 123 -27.25 -3.40 -7.34
C LEU A 123 -27.21 -2.06 -8.09
N TYR A 124 -27.10 -0.93 -7.37
CA TYR A 124 -26.92 0.39 -7.98
C TYR A 124 -25.60 0.43 -8.75
N ASP A 125 -24.51 -0.05 -8.17
CA ASP A 125 -23.19 -0.11 -8.79
C ASP A 125 -23.18 -1.06 -10.00
N GLN A 126 -23.81 -2.23 -9.90
CA GLN A 126 -23.93 -3.18 -11.02
C GLN A 126 -24.84 -2.66 -12.14
N THR A 127 -25.93 -1.97 -11.82
CA THR A 127 -26.85 -1.41 -12.82
C THR A 127 -26.24 -0.17 -13.47
N TYR A 128 -25.46 0.62 -12.72
CA TYR A 128 -24.65 1.71 -13.24
C TYR A 128 -23.59 1.18 -14.21
N GLU A 129 -22.80 0.17 -13.83
CA GLU A 129 -21.85 -0.50 -14.73
C GLU A 129 -22.53 -1.05 -16.00
N LEU A 130 -23.73 -1.64 -15.87
CA LEU A 130 -24.46 -2.20 -17.02
C LEU A 130 -25.04 -1.12 -17.95
N LEU A 131 -25.53 -0.01 -17.39
CA LEU A 131 -26.00 1.15 -18.16
C LEU A 131 -24.83 1.84 -18.86
N THR A 132 -23.69 2.00 -18.17
CA THR A 132 -22.43 2.47 -18.77
C THR A 132 -21.95 1.50 -19.87
N TYR A 133 -22.10 0.19 -19.69
CA TYR A 133 -21.75 -0.82 -20.70
C TYR A 133 -22.68 -0.78 -21.93
N ILE A 134 -23.98 -0.53 -21.74
CA ILE A 134 -24.98 -0.46 -22.83
C ILE A 134 -24.85 0.86 -23.60
N GLU A 135 -24.67 2.00 -22.90
CA GLU A 135 -24.42 3.30 -23.53
C GLU A 135 -23.08 3.33 -24.28
N ASN A 136 -22.08 2.56 -23.82
CA ASN A 136 -20.73 2.58 -24.40
C ASN A 136 -20.41 1.46 -25.40
N ARG A 137 -21.36 0.57 -25.70
CA ARG A 137 -21.21 -0.51 -26.69
C ARG A 137 -20.78 -0.02 -28.10
N PRO A 138 -21.28 1.11 -28.63
CA PRO A 138 -20.82 1.64 -29.92
C PRO A 138 -19.35 2.06 -29.90
N TYR A 139 -18.85 2.53 -28.75
CA TYR A 139 -17.46 3.00 -28.60
C TYR A 139 -16.48 1.85 -28.46
N LYS A 140 -16.87 0.75 -27.81
CA LYS A 140 -16.06 -0.48 -27.77
C LYS A 140 -15.86 -1.08 -29.17
N GLU A 141 -16.92 -1.15 -29.99
CA GLU A 141 -16.81 -1.61 -31.37
C GLU A 141 -15.97 -0.65 -32.24
N ALA A 142 -16.05 0.67 -32.00
CA ALA A 142 -15.20 1.66 -32.65
C ALA A 142 -13.72 1.54 -32.26
N ALA A 143 -13.42 1.30 -30.98
CA ALA A 143 -12.06 1.10 -30.46
C ALA A 143 -11.44 -0.21 -30.98
N GLU A 144 -12.19 -1.31 -31.02
CA GLU A 144 -11.73 -2.58 -31.59
C GLU A 144 -11.45 -2.47 -33.10
N GLN A 145 -12.28 -1.73 -33.85
CA GLN A 145 -12.03 -1.42 -35.26
C GLN A 145 -10.83 -0.48 -35.46
N PHE A 146 -10.63 0.49 -34.56
CA PHE A 146 -9.46 1.36 -34.56
C PHE A 146 -8.18 0.55 -34.33
N MET A 147 -8.15 -0.34 -33.33
CA MET A 147 -7.00 -1.20 -33.07
C MET A 147 -6.72 -2.19 -34.19
N GLN A 148 -7.75 -2.73 -34.86
CA GLN A 148 -7.53 -3.53 -36.07
C GLN A 148 -6.91 -2.70 -37.19
N LYS A 149 -7.37 -1.47 -37.44
CA LYS A 149 -6.74 -0.57 -38.44
C LYS A 149 -5.29 -0.24 -38.06
N LEU A 150 -5.04 0.02 -36.78
CA LEU A 150 -3.70 0.34 -36.25
C LEU A 150 -2.74 -0.87 -36.34
N ASN A 151 -3.26 -2.09 -36.24
CA ASN A 151 -2.49 -3.33 -36.39
C ASN A 151 -2.23 -3.74 -37.85
N VAL A 152 -2.99 -3.21 -38.82
CA VAL A 152 -2.85 -3.50 -40.26
C VAL A 152 -1.94 -2.48 -40.96
N LEU A 153 -1.58 -1.38 -40.28
CA LEU A 153 -0.57 -0.43 -40.77
C LEU A 153 0.81 -1.07 -40.68
N ASP A 154 1.27 -1.58 -41.82
CA ASP A 154 2.63 -2.11 -41.98
C ASP A 154 3.64 -0.95 -41.84
N GLU A 155 4.65 -1.14 -41.00
CA GLU A 155 5.60 -0.12 -40.50
C GLU A 155 6.38 0.60 -41.61
N GLY A 156 6.29 0.13 -42.85
CA GLY A 156 6.99 0.68 -44.01
C GLY A 156 6.26 1.75 -44.83
N THR A 157 5.01 2.13 -44.54
CA THR A 157 4.21 3.02 -45.42
C THR A 157 3.38 4.11 -44.73
N ILE A 158 3.77 4.52 -43.52
CA ILE A 158 3.11 5.63 -42.80
C ILE A 158 3.57 6.98 -43.38
N THR A 159 2.60 7.84 -43.68
CA THR A 159 2.79 9.23 -44.16
C THR A 159 2.29 10.19 -43.09
N GLN A 160 2.80 11.44 -43.06
CA GLN A 160 2.37 12.48 -42.11
C GLN A 160 0.84 12.63 -42.03
N GLN A 161 0.17 12.73 -43.18
CA GLN A 161 -1.29 12.80 -43.25
C GLN A 161 -2.00 11.61 -42.59
N LYS A 162 -1.45 10.39 -42.73
CA LYS A 162 -2.03 9.19 -42.09
C LYS A 162 -1.78 9.19 -40.60
N TYR A 163 -0.62 9.67 -40.15
CA TYR A 163 -0.32 9.80 -38.73
C TYR A 163 -1.29 10.81 -38.07
N GLU A 164 -1.47 11.99 -38.67
CA GLU A 164 -2.41 13.01 -38.19
C GLU A 164 -3.87 12.51 -38.15
N GLU A 165 -4.32 11.78 -39.18
CA GLU A 165 -5.64 11.13 -39.18
C GLU A 165 -5.79 10.11 -38.04
N ILE A 166 -4.75 9.34 -37.71
CA ILE A 166 -4.76 8.37 -36.62
C ILE A 166 -4.75 9.07 -35.26
N THR A 167 -3.93 10.10 -35.08
CA THR A 167 -3.85 10.89 -33.84
C THR A 167 -5.16 11.63 -33.57
N LEU A 168 -5.82 12.15 -34.61
CA LEU A 168 -7.14 12.78 -34.46
C LEU A 168 -8.19 11.77 -33.98
N ILE A 169 -8.24 10.58 -34.59
CA ILE A 169 -9.16 9.50 -34.16
C ILE A 169 -8.81 9.01 -32.76
N TYR A 170 -7.52 8.96 -32.39
CA TYR A 170 -7.07 8.61 -31.05
C TYR A 170 -7.55 9.62 -30.02
N ASN A 171 -7.34 10.92 -30.25
CA ASN A 171 -7.78 11.98 -29.35
C ASN A 171 -9.31 12.00 -29.20
N GLU A 172 -10.06 11.70 -30.27
CA GLU A 172 -11.51 11.53 -30.20
C GLU A 172 -11.94 10.31 -29.37
N LEU A 173 -11.18 9.21 -29.38
CA LEU A 173 -11.45 8.01 -28.59
C LEU A 173 -10.99 8.13 -27.13
N ASP A 174 -9.87 8.79 -26.88
CA ASP A 174 -9.30 9.04 -25.54
C ASP A 174 -10.22 9.96 -24.73
N TYR A 175 -10.76 11.00 -25.36
CA TYR A 175 -11.76 11.88 -24.75
C TYR A 175 -13.08 11.17 -24.41
N MET A 176 -13.34 9.99 -24.99
CA MET A 176 -14.61 9.26 -24.86
C MET A 176 -14.51 7.95 -24.06
N SER A 177 -13.33 7.43 -23.71
CA SER A 177 -13.21 6.06 -23.18
C SER A 177 -12.09 5.80 -22.15
N TYR A 178 -11.98 6.65 -21.14
CA TYR A 178 -10.95 6.56 -20.08
C TYR A 178 -10.86 5.18 -19.37
N ASP A 179 -11.93 4.37 -19.37
CA ASP A 179 -11.99 3.13 -18.60
C ASP A 179 -11.87 1.81 -19.41
N TYR A 180 -11.80 1.84 -20.75
CA TYR A 180 -12.03 0.63 -21.57
C TYR A 180 -10.89 0.20 -22.52
N PHE A 181 -9.78 0.92 -22.60
CA PHE A 181 -8.60 0.45 -23.34
C PHE A 181 -7.31 0.78 -22.60
N ASP A 182 -6.31 -0.09 -22.76
CA ASP A 182 -4.96 0.10 -22.21
C ASP A 182 -4.28 1.25 -22.98
N SER A 183 -4.55 2.49 -22.56
CA SER A 183 -4.05 3.71 -23.20
C SER A 183 -2.53 3.68 -23.33
N ALA A 184 -1.84 3.11 -22.33
CA ALA A 184 -0.39 2.95 -22.34
C ALA A 184 0.10 2.11 -23.54
N ALA A 185 -0.62 1.05 -23.93
CA ALA A 185 -0.23 0.22 -25.08
C ALA A 185 -0.48 0.93 -26.43
N VAL A 186 -1.43 1.87 -26.49
CA VAL A 186 -1.71 2.67 -27.69
C VAL A 186 -0.75 3.85 -27.78
N ASP A 187 -0.49 4.52 -26.65
CA ASP A 187 0.51 5.59 -26.51
C ASP A 187 1.90 5.09 -26.91
N GLU A 188 2.33 3.94 -26.39
CA GLU A 188 3.62 3.34 -26.75
C GLU A 188 3.72 3.07 -28.26
N LYS A 189 2.61 2.66 -28.89
CA LYS A 189 2.58 2.36 -30.32
C LYS A 189 2.54 3.62 -31.18
N LEU A 190 1.80 4.64 -30.75
CA LEU A 190 1.81 5.96 -31.40
C LEU A 190 3.17 6.63 -31.31
N GLU A 191 3.82 6.57 -30.15
CA GLU A 191 5.17 7.10 -29.93
C GLU A 191 6.20 6.40 -30.85
N ARG A 192 6.10 5.07 -31.01
CA ARG A 192 6.95 4.32 -31.95
C ARG A 192 6.71 4.73 -33.41
N LEU A 193 5.45 4.95 -33.80
CA LEU A 193 5.10 5.40 -35.16
C LEU A 193 5.58 6.83 -35.42
N GLN A 194 5.45 7.71 -34.44
CA GLN A 194 5.91 9.10 -34.47
C GLN A 194 7.44 9.17 -34.59
N THR A 195 8.15 8.43 -33.73
CA THR A 195 9.62 8.31 -33.77
C THR A 195 10.10 7.80 -35.14
N ARG A 196 9.35 6.85 -35.74
CA ARG A 196 9.71 6.31 -37.05
C ARG A 196 9.44 7.29 -38.19
N LEU A 197 8.34 8.04 -38.12
CA LEU A 197 8.01 9.09 -39.07
C LEU A 197 9.10 10.18 -39.08
N TYR A 198 9.52 10.63 -37.90
CA TYR A 198 10.67 11.53 -37.72
C TYR A 198 11.93 11.00 -38.38
N TYR A 199 12.21 9.70 -38.23
CA TYR A 199 13.35 9.07 -38.87
C TYR A 199 13.24 9.03 -40.41
N ILE A 200 12.04 8.82 -40.97
CA ILE A 200 11.82 8.82 -42.42
C ILE A 200 11.99 10.23 -43.00
N GLU A 201 11.42 11.24 -42.34
CA GLU A 201 11.54 12.64 -42.75
C GLU A 201 12.99 13.12 -42.68
N ALA A 202 13.69 12.79 -41.58
CA ALA A 202 15.12 13.04 -41.44
C ALA A 202 15.96 12.34 -42.51
N GLN A 203 15.60 11.11 -42.92
CA GLN A 203 16.30 10.40 -43.99
C GLN A 203 16.10 11.05 -45.37
N GLU A 204 14.94 11.60 -45.68
CA GLU A 204 14.72 12.32 -46.95
C GLU A 204 15.51 13.63 -46.98
N VAL A 205 15.53 14.38 -45.88
CA VAL A 205 16.36 15.59 -45.75
C VAL A 205 17.85 15.24 -45.81
N GLN A 206 18.29 14.18 -45.14
CA GLN A 206 19.66 13.67 -45.22
C GLN A 206 20.04 13.23 -46.65
N LYS A 207 19.11 12.69 -47.44
CA LYS A 207 19.37 12.40 -48.87
C LYS A 207 19.56 13.68 -49.68
N LEU A 208 18.83 14.76 -49.39
CA LEU A 208 19.04 16.06 -50.02
C LEU A 208 20.42 16.63 -49.66
N ILE A 209 20.79 16.58 -48.37
CA ILE A 209 22.13 16.98 -47.86
C ILE A 209 23.24 16.14 -48.51
N ASN A 210 23.03 14.84 -48.70
CA ASN A 210 24.03 13.95 -49.29
C ASN A 210 24.18 14.14 -50.81
N ARG A 211 23.12 14.59 -51.50
CA ARG A 211 23.16 14.91 -52.93
C ARG A 211 23.74 16.30 -53.20
N ALA A 212 23.76 17.18 -52.21
CA ALA A 212 24.45 18.45 -52.27
C ALA A 212 25.97 18.26 -52.30
N ASP A 213 26.56 18.64 -53.42
CA ASP A 213 28.00 18.76 -53.64
C ASP A 213 28.37 20.25 -53.62
N GLU A 214 29.37 20.62 -52.80
CA GLU A 214 29.89 21.97 -52.64
C GLU A 214 30.25 22.62 -53.99
N ALA A 215 30.68 21.83 -54.99
CA ALA A 215 31.08 22.36 -56.29
C ALA A 215 29.90 22.83 -57.17
N THR A 216 28.67 22.41 -56.88
CA THR A 216 27.51 22.62 -57.78
C THR A 216 26.25 23.14 -57.08
N ILE A 217 26.28 23.27 -55.75
CA ILE A 217 25.16 23.80 -54.98
C ILE A 217 24.94 25.30 -55.27
N THR A 218 23.68 25.73 -55.27
CA THR A 218 23.28 27.14 -55.46
C THR A 218 22.47 27.60 -54.25
N GLN A 219 22.27 28.91 -54.09
CA GLN A 219 21.43 29.44 -52.99
C GLN A 219 20.03 28.81 -53.00
N ASP A 220 19.38 28.70 -54.16
CA ASP A 220 18.07 28.05 -54.28
C ASP A 220 18.08 26.58 -53.79
N HIS A 221 19.17 25.84 -54.02
CA HIS A 221 19.30 24.48 -53.51
C HIS A 221 19.46 24.45 -51.99
N LEU A 222 20.20 25.41 -51.42
CA LEU A 222 20.39 25.53 -49.98
C LEU A 222 19.09 25.93 -49.27
N ASP A 223 18.36 26.91 -49.82
CA ASP A 223 17.08 27.36 -49.27
C ASP A 223 16.05 26.21 -49.22
N ILE A 224 16.05 25.33 -50.22
CA ILE A 224 15.20 24.12 -50.22
C ILE A 224 15.63 23.15 -49.11
N ILE A 225 16.93 22.95 -48.89
CA ILE A 225 17.45 22.06 -47.84
C ILE A 225 17.16 22.61 -46.45
N VAL A 226 17.43 23.91 -46.22
CA VAL A 226 17.18 24.60 -44.94
C VAL A 226 15.69 24.63 -44.66
N SER A 227 14.85 25.00 -45.63
CA SER A 227 13.40 24.98 -45.44
C SER A 227 12.87 23.57 -45.19
N ALA A 228 13.42 22.54 -45.84
CA ALA A 228 13.03 21.16 -45.55
C ALA A 228 13.48 20.70 -44.16
N TYR A 229 14.63 21.17 -43.67
CA TYR A 229 15.16 20.89 -42.32
C TYR A 229 14.37 21.62 -41.23
N ASP A 230 14.06 22.91 -41.42
CA ASP A 230 13.33 23.74 -40.45
C ASP A 230 11.88 23.28 -40.26
N ASN A 231 11.31 22.61 -41.26
CA ASN A 231 9.97 22.02 -41.18
C ASN A 231 9.96 20.63 -40.51
N LEU A 232 11.13 20.07 -40.14
CA LEU A 232 11.20 18.86 -39.33
C LEU A 232 10.88 19.17 -37.86
N SER A 233 10.37 18.18 -37.13
CA SER A 233 10.30 18.26 -35.67
C SER A 233 11.71 18.35 -35.05
N TYR A 234 11.80 18.92 -33.85
CA TYR A 234 13.07 19.03 -33.12
C TYR A 234 13.75 17.67 -32.95
N GLU A 235 12.98 16.62 -32.63
CA GLU A 235 13.49 15.26 -32.48
C GLU A 235 13.99 14.67 -33.79
N ALA A 236 13.35 14.98 -34.93
CA ALA A 236 13.81 14.56 -36.25
C ALA A 236 15.12 15.27 -36.65
N GLN A 237 15.24 16.57 -36.36
CA GLN A 237 16.44 17.36 -36.59
C GLN A 237 17.66 16.76 -35.88
N GLN A 238 17.51 16.33 -34.62
CA GLN A 238 18.58 15.70 -33.82
C GLN A 238 19.11 14.37 -34.40
N THR A 239 18.37 13.72 -35.30
CA THR A 239 18.81 12.48 -35.95
C THR A 239 19.67 12.70 -37.20
N ILE A 240 19.72 13.94 -37.72
CA ILE A 240 20.52 14.31 -38.89
C ILE A 240 21.95 14.55 -38.44
N ARG A 241 22.84 13.57 -38.71
CA ARG A 241 24.23 13.58 -38.24
C ARG A 241 25.12 14.64 -38.89
N ASP A 242 24.71 15.15 -40.05
CA ASP A 242 25.55 16.02 -40.87
C ASP A 242 25.02 17.47 -40.89
N TYR A 243 24.42 17.97 -39.80
CA TYR A 243 24.02 19.38 -39.69
C TYR A 243 25.19 20.34 -39.94
N GLU A 244 26.39 20.01 -39.46
CA GLU A 244 27.64 20.71 -39.77
C GLU A 244 27.94 20.80 -41.29
N LYS A 245 27.35 19.93 -42.13
CA LYS A 245 27.46 20.02 -43.58
C LYS A 245 26.52 21.08 -44.16
N ILE A 246 25.34 21.30 -43.58
CA ILE A 246 24.46 22.42 -43.95
C ILE A 246 25.14 23.74 -43.64
N GLU A 247 25.68 23.90 -42.43
CA GLU A 247 26.46 25.10 -42.04
C GLU A 247 27.65 25.32 -42.98
N ARG A 248 28.44 24.27 -43.26
CA ARG A 248 29.56 24.38 -44.22
C ARG A 248 29.11 24.75 -45.64
N LEU A 249 27.97 24.25 -46.12
CA LEU A 249 27.43 24.60 -47.45
C LEU A 249 26.90 26.05 -47.47
N GLN A 250 26.35 26.51 -46.34
CA GLN A 250 25.88 27.87 -46.13
C GLN A 250 27.07 28.84 -46.09
N ASP A 251 28.12 28.54 -45.34
CA ASP A 251 29.39 29.25 -45.35
C ASP A 251 30.02 29.25 -46.74
N TYR A 252 29.96 28.12 -47.45
CA TYR A 252 30.53 28.01 -48.79
C TYR A 252 29.81 28.92 -49.81
N ILE A 253 28.48 28.93 -49.83
CA ILE A 253 27.71 29.79 -50.73
C ILE A 253 27.84 31.26 -50.33
N TRP A 254 27.78 31.55 -49.04
CA TRP A 254 27.90 32.92 -48.51
C TRP A 254 29.29 33.51 -48.76
N ALA A 255 30.35 32.70 -48.70
CA ALA A 255 31.71 33.10 -49.04
C ALA A 255 32.01 33.10 -50.55
N ALA A 256 31.06 32.76 -51.44
CA ALA A 256 31.33 32.73 -52.89
C ALA A 256 31.56 34.12 -53.51
N PRO A 257 30.76 35.17 -53.22
CA PRO A 257 31.04 36.54 -53.66
C PRO A 257 32.35 37.07 -53.08
N VAL A 258 32.60 36.77 -51.80
CA VAL A 258 33.82 37.14 -51.05
C VAL A 258 35.06 36.52 -51.69
N ARG A 259 35.00 35.24 -52.10
CA ARG A 259 36.12 34.54 -52.77
C ARG A 259 36.41 35.04 -54.18
N GLU A 260 35.40 35.40 -54.96
CA GLU A 260 35.62 35.98 -56.28
C GLU A 260 36.19 37.41 -56.18
N GLU A 261 35.76 38.20 -55.20
CA GLU A 261 36.34 39.52 -54.94
C GLU A 261 37.78 39.40 -54.38
N ALA A 262 38.05 38.44 -53.49
CA ALA A 262 39.41 38.15 -53.03
C ALA A 262 40.34 37.69 -54.18
N LYS A 263 39.85 36.90 -55.14
CA LYS A 263 40.61 36.56 -56.36
C LYS A 263 40.87 37.79 -57.25
N ARG A 264 39.89 38.69 -57.40
CA ARG A 264 40.04 39.96 -58.13
C ARG A 264 41.13 40.82 -57.48
N LEU A 265 41.07 40.98 -56.16
CA LEU A 265 42.01 41.76 -55.36
C LEU A 265 43.41 41.13 -55.33
N GLN A 266 43.51 39.81 -55.22
CA GLN A 266 44.81 39.09 -55.30
C GLN A 266 45.47 39.25 -56.67
N ALA A 267 44.69 39.25 -57.76
CA ALA A 267 45.20 39.51 -59.11
C ALA A 267 45.69 40.97 -59.29
N LEU A 268 45.05 41.92 -58.61
CA LEU A 268 45.50 43.32 -58.53
C LEU A 268 46.81 43.45 -57.74
N ILE A 269 46.91 42.81 -56.57
CA ILE A 269 48.12 42.78 -55.73
C ILE A 269 49.31 42.18 -56.50
N ASN A 270 49.09 41.08 -57.22
CA ASN A 270 50.15 40.46 -58.02
C ASN A 270 50.63 41.37 -59.16
N ASN A 271 49.74 42.18 -59.76
CA ASN A 271 50.10 43.20 -60.75
C ASN A 271 50.93 44.36 -60.14
N VAL A 272 50.68 44.71 -58.87
CA VAL A 272 51.41 45.77 -58.14
C VAL A 272 52.85 45.34 -57.83
N ASN A 273 53.10 44.05 -57.54
CA ASN A 273 54.45 43.54 -57.30
C ASN A 273 55.33 43.49 -58.56
N GLU A 274 54.75 43.44 -59.76
CA GLU A 274 55.50 43.34 -61.03
C GLU A 274 55.85 44.69 -61.68
N LYS A 275 55.21 45.79 -61.27
CA LYS A 275 55.44 47.13 -61.82
C LYS A 275 55.61 48.09 -60.65
N ASN A 276 56.73 48.81 -60.52
CA ASN A 276 56.92 49.83 -59.47
C ASN A 276 55.75 50.83 -59.40
N VAL A 277 54.73 50.54 -58.57
CA VAL A 277 53.53 51.36 -58.43
C VAL A 277 53.77 52.44 -57.36
N ASN A 278 53.33 53.67 -57.64
CA ASN A 278 53.41 54.81 -56.74
C ASN A 278 52.48 54.61 -55.51
N TYR A 279 52.91 55.12 -54.34
CA TYR A 279 52.19 55.10 -53.07
C TYR A 279 50.72 55.51 -53.14
N ILE A 280 50.38 56.49 -53.98
CA ILE A 280 48.98 56.96 -54.15
C ILE A 280 48.08 55.81 -54.65
N THR A 281 48.54 55.02 -55.62
CA THR A 281 47.77 53.91 -56.16
C THR A 281 47.71 52.73 -55.18
N LEU A 282 48.75 52.55 -54.36
CA LEU A 282 48.76 51.56 -53.28
C LEU A 282 47.78 51.95 -52.15
N ARG A 283 47.66 53.25 -51.85
CA ARG A 283 46.71 53.78 -50.88
C ARG A 283 45.28 53.71 -51.36
N GLU A 284 45.01 54.03 -52.63
CA GLU A 284 43.68 53.84 -53.24
C GLU A 284 43.28 52.35 -53.23
N LEU A 285 44.22 51.42 -53.50
CA LEU A 285 43.96 49.98 -53.42
C LEU A 285 43.67 49.53 -51.98
N ILE A 286 44.36 50.10 -51.00
CA ILE A 286 44.13 49.82 -49.58
C ILE A 286 42.79 50.39 -49.14
N ASP A 287 42.41 51.59 -49.58
CA ASP A 287 41.11 52.15 -49.28
C ASP A 287 39.98 51.30 -49.92
N GLU A 288 40.19 50.76 -51.14
CA GLU A 288 39.26 49.82 -51.78
C GLU A 288 39.16 48.46 -51.04
N ILE A 289 40.26 47.97 -50.45
CA ILE A 289 40.29 46.75 -49.61
C ILE A 289 39.72 46.99 -48.22
N THR A 290 39.96 48.16 -47.62
CA THR A 290 39.50 48.53 -46.27
C THR A 290 38.00 48.81 -46.25
N TYR A 291 37.42 49.19 -47.40
CA TYR A 291 35.98 49.31 -47.60
C TYR A 291 35.31 48.05 -48.16
N ALA A 292 36.06 46.98 -48.41
CA ALA A 292 35.47 45.67 -48.66
C ALA A 292 34.85 45.11 -47.37
N ASP A 293 33.87 44.22 -47.52
CA ASP A 293 33.19 43.57 -46.40
C ASP A 293 34.21 42.90 -45.44
N GLU A 294 33.93 42.91 -44.13
CA GLU A 294 34.88 42.54 -43.06
C GLU A 294 35.42 41.11 -43.25
N GLU A 295 34.62 40.21 -43.82
CA GLU A 295 35.03 38.85 -44.18
C GLU A 295 35.99 38.76 -45.39
N VAL A 296 35.90 39.69 -46.36
CA VAL A 296 36.87 39.81 -47.47
C VAL A 296 38.23 40.24 -46.91
N TYR A 297 38.20 41.12 -45.91
CA TYR A 297 39.38 41.56 -45.19
C TYR A 297 40.02 40.41 -44.41
N GLU A 298 39.25 39.57 -43.72
CA GLU A 298 39.76 38.37 -43.02
C GLU A 298 40.39 37.32 -43.97
N LEU A 299 39.77 37.03 -45.11
CA LEU A 299 40.31 36.09 -46.10
C LEU A 299 41.62 36.58 -46.76
N LEU A 300 41.82 37.89 -46.83
CA LEU A 300 43.06 38.51 -47.33
C LEU A 300 44.11 38.73 -46.23
N THR A 301 43.75 38.72 -44.94
CA THR A 301 44.65 39.02 -43.81
C THR A 301 45.52 37.86 -43.32
N GLY A 302 45.69 36.83 -44.14
CA GLY A 302 46.95 36.04 -44.11
C GLY A 302 48.21 36.88 -44.39
N LEU A 303 48.08 38.18 -44.66
CA LEU A 303 49.13 39.09 -45.07
C LEU A 303 49.64 39.99 -43.93
N SER A 304 50.59 39.45 -43.18
CA SER A 304 51.75 40.21 -42.66
C SER A 304 52.47 41.04 -43.76
N ASN A 305 52.13 40.82 -45.03
CA ASN A 305 52.67 41.51 -46.18
C ASN A 305 51.99 42.85 -46.54
N LEU A 306 50.74 43.16 -46.14
CA LEU A 306 50.06 44.39 -46.59
C LEU A 306 50.49 45.63 -45.78
N GLU A 307 50.52 45.51 -44.45
CA GLU A 307 51.15 46.51 -43.59
C GLU A 307 52.67 46.60 -43.83
N MET A 308 53.33 45.47 -44.10
CA MET A 308 54.74 45.47 -44.51
C MET A 308 54.95 46.15 -45.88
N LEU A 309 54.01 46.04 -46.83
CA LEU A 309 54.05 46.77 -48.09
C LEU A 309 53.80 48.27 -47.87
N LEU A 310 52.96 48.67 -46.90
CA LEU A 310 52.79 50.07 -46.50
C LEU A 310 54.07 50.63 -45.87
N VAL A 311 54.73 49.84 -45.01
CA VAL A 311 56.03 50.16 -44.39
C VAL A 311 57.14 50.19 -45.44
N LEU A 312 57.16 49.27 -46.42
CA LEU A 312 58.12 49.24 -47.52
C LEU A 312 57.89 50.39 -48.51
N ALA A 313 56.63 50.76 -48.79
CA ALA A 313 56.29 51.91 -49.62
C ALA A 313 56.69 53.23 -48.95
N LYS A 314 56.42 53.38 -47.64
CA LYS A 314 56.92 54.52 -46.84
C LYS A 314 58.44 54.53 -46.73
N LYS A 315 59.09 53.37 -46.65
CA LYS A 315 60.57 53.25 -46.67
C LYS A 315 61.14 53.62 -48.04
N ASN A 316 60.44 53.32 -49.14
CA ASN A 316 60.82 53.73 -50.49
C ASN A 316 60.59 55.23 -50.71
N GLU A 317 59.51 55.82 -50.19
CA GLU A 317 59.33 57.28 -50.18
C GLU A 317 60.41 57.96 -49.33
N ALA A 318 60.73 57.43 -48.16
CA ALA A 318 61.85 57.93 -47.35
C ALA A 318 63.20 57.81 -48.07
N ALA A 319 63.44 56.72 -48.82
CA ALA A 319 64.63 56.56 -49.65
C ALA A 319 64.65 57.49 -50.87
N THR A 320 63.48 57.83 -51.43
CA THR A 320 63.34 58.78 -52.55
C THR A 320 63.53 60.22 -52.07
N VAL A 321 63.05 60.56 -50.88
CA VAL A 321 63.33 61.83 -50.19
C VAL A 321 64.82 61.91 -49.83
N GLN A 322 65.44 60.83 -49.36
CA GLN A 322 66.88 60.76 -49.10
C GLN A 322 67.70 60.89 -50.40
N ALA A 323 67.27 60.28 -51.50
CA ALA A 323 67.92 60.43 -52.80
C ALA A 323 67.78 61.86 -53.36
N LEU A 324 66.64 62.53 -53.15
CA LEU A 324 66.45 63.95 -53.45
C LEU A 324 67.33 64.84 -52.57
N ILE A 325 67.58 64.46 -51.31
CA ILE A 325 68.53 65.14 -50.40
C ILE A 325 69.97 64.97 -50.90
N ASP A 326 70.34 63.78 -51.37
CA ASP A 326 71.68 63.50 -51.89
C ASP A 326 71.92 64.16 -53.28
N GLU A 327 70.86 64.51 -54.02
CA GLU A 327 70.89 65.25 -55.30
C GLU A 327 70.92 66.78 -55.11
N ILE A 328 70.69 67.27 -53.89
CA ILE A 328 70.83 68.70 -53.55
C ILE A 328 72.32 69.02 -53.39
N ASP A 329 72.91 69.48 -54.48
CA ASP A 329 74.28 70.01 -54.54
C ASP A 329 74.43 71.16 -53.52
N GLU A 330 75.47 71.10 -52.68
CA GLU A 330 75.70 71.90 -51.45
C GLU A 330 75.73 73.44 -51.65
N THR A 331 75.49 73.93 -52.86
CA THR A 331 75.63 75.34 -53.22
C THR A 331 74.34 76.15 -53.31
N ASN A 332 73.14 75.57 -53.12
CA ASN A 332 71.88 76.34 -53.17
C ASN A 332 70.70 75.77 -52.32
N VAL A 333 70.92 75.51 -51.02
CA VAL A 333 69.81 75.21 -50.09
C VAL A 333 69.17 76.51 -49.59
N THR A 334 67.89 76.75 -49.88
CA THR A 334 67.10 77.87 -49.32
C THR A 334 66.53 77.47 -47.95
N SER A 335 66.36 78.43 -47.03
CA SER A 335 65.84 78.14 -45.67
C SER A 335 64.45 77.51 -45.68
N ASP A 336 63.65 77.79 -46.71
CA ASP A 336 62.29 77.24 -46.86
C ASP A 336 62.31 75.73 -47.18
N ALA A 337 63.33 75.25 -47.90
CA ALA A 337 63.51 73.83 -48.18
C ALA A 337 63.89 73.05 -46.90
N LEU A 338 64.69 73.66 -46.03
CA LEU A 338 65.06 73.07 -44.73
C LEU A 338 63.86 72.96 -43.79
N ALA A 339 63.03 74.00 -43.72
CA ALA A 339 61.82 74.01 -42.89
C ALA A 339 60.78 72.96 -43.37
N THR A 340 60.66 72.76 -44.68
CA THR A 340 59.75 71.76 -45.25
C THR A 340 60.21 70.32 -44.96
N ILE A 341 61.53 70.09 -44.87
CA ILE A 341 62.10 68.78 -44.50
C ILE A 341 61.96 68.52 -43.00
N GLU A 342 62.15 69.54 -42.15
CA GLU A 342 61.95 69.42 -40.70
C GLU A 342 60.47 69.19 -40.34
N ASP A 343 59.53 69.87 -40.99
CA ASP A 343 58.09 69.66 -40.80
C ASP A 343 57.65 68.25 -41.27
N ALA A 344 58.22 67.74 -42.37
CA ALA A 344 57.96 66.39 -42.86
C ALA A 344 58.49 65.30 -41.90
N TYR A 345 59.63 65.53 -41.26
CA TYR A 345 60.18 64.63 -40.24
C TYR A 345 59.34 64.59 -38.97
N ALA A 346 58.83 65.74 -38.51
CA ALA A 346 58.03 65.84 -37.29
C ALA A 346 56.63 65.17 -37.42
N LEU A 347 56.04 65.21 -38.62
CA LEU A 347 54.74 64.58 -38.88
C LEU A 347 54.84 63.04 -38.95
N LEU A 348 55.93 62.51 -39.50
CA LEU A 348 56.15 61.07 -39.67
C LEU A 348 56.42 60.32 -38.36
N ASP A 349 57.06 60.97 -37.37
CA ASP A 349 57.41 60.34 -36.09
C ASP A 349 56.20 60.28 -35.12
N TYR A 350 55.31 61.29 -35.16
CA TYR A 350 54.16 61.38 -34.26
C TYR A 350 53.01 60.43 -34.62
N GLU A 351 52.66 60.29 -35.90
CA GLU A 351 51.56 59.42 -36.34
C GLU A 351 51.92 57.93 -36.26
N VAL A 352 53.19 57.57 -36.50
CA VAL A 352 53.68 56.19 -36.36
C VAL A 352 53.69 55.77 -34.88
N GLN A 353 54.07 56.64 -33.94
CA GLN A 353 53.99 56.34 -32.51
C GLN A 353 52.55 56.14 -32.00
N GLN A 354 51.58 56.91 -32.50
CA GLN A 354 50.16 56.75 -32.12
C GLN A 354 49.58 55.41 -32.62
N VAL A 355 49.91 54.99 -33.84
CA VAL A 355 49.45 53.71 -34.40
C VAL A 355 50.05 52.52 -33.65
N VAL A 356 51.35 52.56 -33.33
CA VAL A 356 52.02 51.53 -32.52
C VAL A 356 51.43 51.46 -31.11
N THR A 357 51.17 52.60 -30.47
CA THR A 357 50.56 52.64 -29.12
C THR A 357 49.12 52.11 -29.10
N ASN A 358 48.36 52.32 -30.18
CA ASN A 358 47.00 51.80 -30.30
C ASN A 358 46.99 50.30 -30.61
N TYR A 359 47.93 49.80 -31.42
CA TYR A 359 48.11 48.36 -31.66
C TYR A 359 48.49 47.61 -30.39
N GLU A 360 49.44 48.12 -29.60
CA GLU A 360 49.82 47.52 -28.30
C GLU A 360 48.64 47.45 -27.32
N LYS A 361 47.73 48.43 -27.37
CA LYS A 361 46.50 48.42 -26.55
C LYS A 361 45.48 47.42 -27.04
N VAL A 362 45.29 47.29 -28.36
CA VAL A 362 44.37 46.30 -28.93
C VAL A 362 44.87 44.89 -28.69
N ASP A 363 46.16 44.61 -28.92
CA ASP A 363 46.77 43.31 -28.63
C ASP A 363 46.67 42.96 -27.14
N ALA A 364 46.95 43.91 -26.25
CA ALA A 364 46.76 43.71 -24.80
C ALA A 364 45.30 43.44 -24.42
N LEU A 365 44.33 44.09 -25.09
CA LEU A 365 42.90 43.88 -24.83
C LEU A 365 42.43 42.51 -25.37
N THR A 366 42.91 42.10 -26.53
CA THR A 366 42.64 40.78 -27.11
C THR A 366 43.23 39.67 -26.24
N GLN A 367 44.47 39.82 -25.77
CA GLN A 367 45.08 38.89 -24.81
C GLN A 367 44.32 38.86 -23.49
N TYR A 368 43.79 40.00 -23.03
CA TYR A 368 42.94 40.03 -21.84
C TYR A 368 41.64 39.24 -22.07
N ILE A 369 40.91 39.49 -23.15
CA ILE A 369 39.66 38.79 -23.48
C ILE A 369 39.89 37.27 -23.63
N LEU A 370 40.95 36.87 -24.34
CA LEU A 370 41.29 35.46 -24.51
C LEU A 370 41.59 34.76 -23.18
N ASN A 371 42.28 35.43 -22.25
CA ASN A 371 42.53 34.89 -20.92
C ASN A 371 41.23 34.76 -20.09
N GLU A 372 40.30 35.71 -20.23
CA GLU A 372 38.99 35.65 -19.57
C GLU A 372 38.10 34.53 -20.15
N GLU A 373 38.16 34.29 -21.46
CA GLU A 373 37.46 33.19 -22.14
C GLU A 373 38.00 31.83 -21.70
N ILE A 374 39.33 31.65 -21.65
CA ILE A 374 39.96 30.42 -21.16
C ILE A 374 39.56 30.16 -19.70
N ALA A 375 39.57 31.19 -18.84
CA ALA A 375 39.14 31.05 -17.46
C ALA A 375 37.66 30.65 -17.33
N ALA A 376 36.79 31.17 -18.20
CA ALA A 376 35.39 30.79 -18.25
C ALA A 376 35.21 29.34 -18.71
N MET A 377 35.90 28.90 -19.77
CA MET A 377 35.87 27.52 -20.28
C MET A 377 36.33 26.49 -19.22
N ASP A 378 37.36 26.82 -18.43
CA ASP A 378 37.83 25.96 -17.35
C ASP A 378 36.76 25.76 -16.25
N VAL A 379 36.01 26.82 -15.92
CA VAL A 379 34.91 26.75 -14.95
C VAL A 379 33.70 26.03 -15.55
N ASP A 380 33.38 26.29 -16.81
CA ASP A 380 32.29 25.64 -17.54
C ASP A 380 32.51 24.13 -17.63
N THR A 381 33.73 23.71 -18.01
CA THR A 381 34.15 22.31 -18.03
C THR A 381 34.06 21.67 -16.64
N LEU A 382 34.48 22.39 -15.59
CA LEU A 382 34.36 21.90 -14.22
C LEU A 382 32.90 21.66 -13.82
N ILE A 383 32.01 22.59 -14.15
CA ILE A 383 30.58 22.45 -13.83
C ILE A 383 29.97 21.30 -14.63
N PHE A 384 30.30 21.16 -15.91
CA PHE A 384 29.81 20.08 -16.76
C PHE A 384 30.24 18.68 -16.30
N GLN A 385 31.37 18.58 -15.61
CA GLN A 385 31.83 17.32 -15.00
C GLN A 385 31.08 16.95 -13.73
N LEU A 386 30.32 17.88 -13.13
CA LEU A 386 29.52 17.59 -11.94
C LEU A 386 28.31 16.74 -12.30
N THR A 387 27.99 15.80 -11.43
CA THR A 387 26.83 14.91 -11.56
C THR A 387 26.04 14.91 -10.27
N VAL A 388 24.89 14.22 -10.25
CA VAL A 388 24.09 14.01 -9.04
C VAL A 388 24.88 13.34 -7.90
N ASP A 389 25.97 12.65 -8.22
CA ASP A 389 26.84 11.98 -7.25
C ASP A 389 27.92 12.89 -6.67
N SER A 390 28.22 14.04 -7.30
CA SER A 390 29.26 14.97 -6.84
C SER A 390 29.08 15.41 -5.38
N THR A 391 30.15 15.65 -4.63
CA THR A 391 30.03 16.03 -3.21
C THR A 391 29.66 17.50 -3.04
N VAL A 392 29.17 17.87 -1.85
CA VAL A 392 28.89 19.28 -1.52
C VAL A 392 30.17 20.12 -1.59
N GLU A 393 31.34 19.55 -1.25
CA GLU A 393 32.63 20.26 -1.44
C GLU A 393 32.93 20.52 -2.92
N GLU A 394 32.65 19.57 -3.82
CA GLU A 394 32.87 19.73 -5.26
C GLU A 394 31.96 20.81 -5.85
N LEU A 395 30.67 20.80 -5.47
CA LEU A 395 29.72 21.84 -5.86
C LEU A 395 30.16 23.23 -5.35
N ASN A 396 30.60 23.32 -4.09
CA ASN A 396 31.10 24.55 -3.49
C ASN A 396 32.38 25.06 -4.16
N ALA A 397 33.28 24.16 -4.55
CA ALA A 397 34.49 24.52 -5.27
C ALA A 397 34.16 25.09 -6.66
N ALA A 398 33.22 24.48 -7.38
CA ALA A 398 32.76 24.98 -8.67
C ALA A 398 32.08 26.36 -8.55
N ARG A 399 31.18 26.52 -7.57
CA ARG A 399 30.52 27.80 -7.29
C ARG A 399 31.52 28.89 -6.91
N GLN A 400 32.50 28.58 -6.06
CA GLN A 400 33.52 29.54 -5.65
C GLN A 400 34.36 29.99 -6.85
N LYS A 401 34.73 29.08 -7.75
CA LYS A 401 35.46 29.42 -8.99
C LYS A 401 34.60 30.28 -9.92
N LEU A 402 33.32 29.95 -10.09
CA LEU A 402 32.35 30.77 -10.83
C LEU A 402 32.25 32.18 -10.25
N GLU A 403 32.17 32.31 -8.92
CA GLU A 403 32.09 33.61 -8.24
C GLU A 403 33.37 34.44 -8.41
N GLN A 404 34.54 33.79 -8.46
CA GLN A 404 35.86 34.43 -8.65
C GLN A 404 36.11 34.93 -10.07
N LEU A 405 35.34 34.49 -11.07
CA LEU A 405 35.45 35.00 -12.44
C LEU A 405 35.13 36.51 -12.50
N SER A 406 35.83 37.21 -13.39
CA SER A 406 35.54 38.61 -13.68
C SER A 406 34.14 38.75 -14.30
N VAL A 407 33.63 39.98 -14.35
CA VAL A 407 32.35 40.26 -15.02
C VAL A 407 32.40 39.87 -16.51
N VAL A 408 33.55 40.04 -17.16
CA VAL A 408 33.76 39.69 -18.58
C VAL A 408 33.84 38.18 -18.76
N ALA A 409 34.58 37.46 -17.91
CA ALA A 409 34.61 35.99 -17.97
C ALA A 409 33.22 35.37 -17.76
N LYS A 410 32.41 35.92 -16.84
CA LYS A 410 31.05 35.41 -16.58
C LYS A 410 30.11 35.51 -17.77
N THR A 411 30.33 36.41 -18.73
CA THR A 411 29.49 36.49 -19.95
C THR A 411 29.73 35.35 -20.92
N PHE A 412 30.83 34.61 -20.79
CA PHE A 412 31.14 33.44 -21.61
C PHE A 412 30.59 32.12 -21.03
N ILE A 413 30.05 32.13 -19.80
CA ILE A 413 29.40 30.94 -19.23
C ILE A 413 27.94 30.92 -19.64
N SER A 414 27.50 29.77 -20.17
CA SER A 414 26.12 29.60 -20.59
C SER A 414 25.15 29.67 -19.40
N ALA A 415 23.95 30.19 -19.63
CA ALA A 415 22.89 30.17 -18.62
C ALA A 415 22.55 28.73 -18.20
N GLU A 416 22.59 27.79 -19.15
CA GLU A 416 22.35 26.36 -18.91
C GLU A 416 23.35 25.76 -17.92
N THR A 417 24.63 26.13 -18.01
CA THR A 417 25.67 25.70 -17.06
C THR A 417 25.36 26.19 -15.64
N ILE A 418 24.96 27.45 -15.50
CA ILE A 418 24.61 28.04 -14.20
C ILE A 418 23.36 27.36 -13.63
N ASP A 419 22.36 27.10 -14.47
CA ASP A 419 21.13 26.42 -14.09
C ASP A 419 21.39 24.95 -13.70
N ALA A 420 22.28 24.25 -14.42
CA ALA A 420 22.71 22.90 -14.08
C ALA A 420 23.38 22.84 -12.70
N LEU A 421 24.30 23.78 -12.41
CA LEU A 421 24.92 23.87 -11.09
C LEU A 421 23.88 24.12 -9.99
N ASN A 422 22.94 25.05 -10.21
CA ASN A 422 21.87 25.33 -9.26
C ASN A 422 20.96 24.12 -9.04
N LEU A 423 20.61 23.39 -10.10
CA LEU A 423 19.80 22.17 -10.02
C LEU A 423 20.50 21.09 -9.20
N LEU A 424 21.80 20.87 -9.39
CA LEU A 424 22.58 19.91 -8.61
C LEU A 424 22.60 20.26 -7.11
N TYR A 425 22.67 21.55 -6.75
CA TYR A 425 22.52 21.98 -5.36
C TYR A 425 21.13 21.65 -4.79
N LEU A 426 20.07 21.97 -5.53
CA LEU A 426 18.69 21.67 -5.09
C LEU A 426 18.47 20.17 -4.92
N GLN A 427 19.01 19.35 -5.82
CA GLN A 427 18.97 17.89 -5.72
C GLN A 427 19.70 17.37 -4.47
N LYS A 428 20.85 17.96 -4.10
CA LYS A 428 21.55 17.59 -2.86
C LYS A 428 20.81 17.99 -1.60
N GLU A 429 20.21 19.17 -1.57
CA GLU A 429 19.38 19.58 -0.44
C GLU A 429 18.16 18.65 -0.28
N ALA A 430 17.49 18.31 -1.38
CA ALA A 430 16.37 17.36 -1.38
C ALA A 430 16.80 15.95 -0.95
N ALA A 431 17.96 15.46 -1.40
CA ALA A 431 18.47 14.14 -1.06
C ALA A 431 18.71 13.95 0.45
N VAL A 432 19.08 15.01 1.19
CA VAL A 432 19.22 14.94 2.65
C VAL A 432 17.89 14.62 3.32
N VAL A 433 16.79 15.25 2.86
CA VAL A 433 15.44 14.98 3.39
C VAL A 433 14.96 13.60 2.95
N GLN A 434 15.22 13.19 1.71
CA GLN A 434 14.87 11.86 1.22
C GLN A 434 15.55 10.76 2.04
N VAL A 435 16.83 10.90 2.39
CA VAL A 435 17.52 9.94 3.27
C VAL A 435 16.86 9.85 4.64
N LEU A 436 16.34 10.95 5.19
CA LEU A 436 15.60 10.92 6.45
C LEU A 436 14.26 10.19 6.29
N ILE A 437 13.56 10.37 5.18
CA ILE A 437 12.31 9.66 4.86
C ILE A 437 12.56 8.15 4.66
N ASP A 438 13.64 7.79 3.97
CA ASP A 438 14.02 6.39 3.71
C ASP A 438 14.49 5.67 4.98
N ALA A 439 15.09 6.40 5.92
CA ALA A 439 15.50 5.86 7.22
C ALA A 439 14.32 5.52 8.13
N ILE A 440 13.11 6.00 7.82
CA ILE A 440 11.91 5.66 8.57
C ILE A 440 11.35 4.31 8.08
N ASP A 441 11.53 3.32 8.95
CA ASP A 441 10.83 2.04 8.89
C ASP A 441 9.49 2.18 9.63
N GLU A 442 8.40 1.69 9.03
CA GLU A 442 7.04 1.66 9.59
C GLU A 442 7.00 1.07 11.00
N THR A 443 7.94 0.19 11.34
CA THR A 443 8.00 -0.49 12.64
C THR A 443 8.66 0.33 13.76
N ASN A 444 9.33 1.44 13.45
CA ASN A 444 10.12 2.25 14.40
C ASN A 444 9.88 3.77 14.29
N ILE A 445 8.71 4.16 13.77
CA ILE A 445 8.32 5.57 13.69
C ILE A 445 8.19 6.17 15.08
N THR A 446 8.83 7.33 15.28
CA THR A 446 8.66 8.16 16.47
C THR A 446 8.17 9.55 16.07
N SER A 447 7.43 10.21 16.97
CA SER A 447 6.97 11.59 16.74
C SER A 447 8.15 12.54 16.47
N ASP A 448 9.26 12.38 17.20
CA ASP A 448 10.46 13.19 17.02
C ASP A 448 11.08 13.03 15.62
N ALA A 449 11.06 11.81 15.06
CA ALA A 449 11.57 11.56 13.71
C ALA A 449 10.72 12.26 12.64
N LEU A 450 9.38 12.22 12.77
CA LEU A 450 8.49 12.94 11.83
C LEU A 450 8.67 14.45 11.94
N VAL A 451 8.78 15.00 13.16
CA VAL A 451 9.05 16.43 13.37
C VAL A 451 10.39 16.83 12.76
N ALA A 452 11.44 16.01 12.92
CA ALA A 452 12.75 16.29 12.33
C ALA A 452 12.69 16.34 10.79
N ILE A 453 11.90 15.47 10.14
CA ILE A 453 11.69 15.51 8.70
C ILE A 453 10.92 16.75 8.27
N GLU A 454 9.83 17.11 8.96
CA GLU A 454 9.06 18.32 8.66
C GLU A 454 9.95 19.57 8.80
N GLU A 455 10.74 19.66 9.87
CA GLU A 455 11.68 20.76 10.07
C GLU A 455 12.77 20.82 9.00
N ALA A 456 13.27 19.66 8.54
CA ALA A 456 14.27 19.60 7.48
C ALA A 456 13.66 20.01 6.13
N TYR A 457 12.45 19.55 5.81
CA TYR A 457 11.72 19.87 4.58
C TYR A 457 11.35 21.36 4.50
N VAL A 458 10.88 21.96 5.59
CA VAL A 458 10.52 23.40 5.64
C VAL A 458 11.75 24.30 5.45
N LYS A 459 12.96 23.82 5.79
CA LYS A 459 14.22 24.57 5.57
C LYS A 459 14.70 24.51 4.11
N LEU A 460 14.16 23.61 3.28
CA LEU A 460 14.49 23.54 1.87
C LEU A 460 13.97 24.75 1.10
N ALA A 461 14.69 25.16 0.05
CA ALA A 461 14.16 26.11 -0.92
C ALA A 461 12.91 25.51 -1.63
N PRO A 462 11.93 26.34 -2.08
CA PRO A 462 10.70 25.83 -2.71
C PRO A 462 10.95 24.90 -3.90
N ASN A 463 11.98 25.17 -4.70
CA ASN A 463 12.34 24.32 -5.85
C ASN A 463 12.99 22.99 -5.41
N ALA A 464 13.66 22.94 -4.25
CA ALA A 464 14.19 21.70 -3.69
C ALA A 464 13.08 20.86 -3.05
N GLN A 465 12.06 21.49 -2.46
CA GLN A 465 10.88 20.80 -1.92
C GLN A 465 10.17 19.97 -2.99
N GLN A 466 10.02 20.50 -4.21
CA GLN A 466 9.40 19.79 -5.34
C GLN A 466 10.17 18.54 -5.79
N LEU A 467 11.45 18.41 -5.41
CA LEU A 467 12.30 17.27 -5.76
C LEU A 467 12.25 16.14 -4.72
N VAL A 468 11.57 16.32 -3.58
CA VAL A 468 11.37 15.28 -2.57
C VAL A 468 10.15 14.45 -2.96
N VAL A 469 10.40 13.32 -3.64
CA VAL A 469 9.35 12.50 -4.28
C VAL A 469 8.41 11.86 -3.25
N ASP A 470 8.93 11.49 -2.07
CA ASP A 470 8.17 10.70 -1.09
C ASP A 470 7.64 11.52 0.09
N TYR A 471 7.52 12.85 -0.02
CA TYR A 471 7.02 13.66 1.09
C TYR A 471 5.58 13.30 1.49
N GLU A 472 4.77 12.80 0.56
CA GLU A 472 3.42 12.29 0.84
C GLU A 472 3.43 11.10 1.81
N LYS A 473 4.51 10.29 1.81
CA LYS A 473 4.73 9.22 2.80
C LYS A 473 4.76 9.78 4.22
N VAL A 474 5.34 10.96 4.44
CA VAL A 474 5.38 11.61 5.77
C VAL A 474 3.97 11.90 6.28
N ALA A 475 3.08 12.37 5.41
CA ALA A 475 1.69 12.63 5.77
C ALA A 475 0.93 11.31 6.10
N GLN A 476 1.16 10.26 5.32
CA GLN A 476 0.59 8.93 5.59
C GLN A 476 1.08 8.36 6.92
N LEU A 477 2.37 8.47 7.23
CA LEU A 477 2.95 8.01 8.50
C LEU A 477 2.45 8.83 9.69
N LYS A 478 2.19 10.12 9.50
CA LYS A 478 1.57 10.98 10.51
C LYS A 478 0.13 10.56 10.79
N GLN A 479 -0.65 10.24 9.75
CA GLN A 479 -1.99 9.71 9.93
C GLN A 479 -1.96 8.36 10.65
N TYR A 480 -1.06 7.46 10.24
CA TYR A 480 -0.84 6.19 10.93
C TYR A 480 -0.53 6.37 12.43
N MET A 481 0.36 7.31 12.78
CA MET A 481 0.64 7.63 14.19
C MET A 481 -0.58 8.13 14.96
N LEU A 482 -1.42 8.97 14.34
CA LEU A 482 -2.65 9.46 14.97
C LEU A 482 -3.65 8.32 15.20
N ASP A 483 -3.79 7.40 14.24
CA ASP A 483 -4.67 6.25 14.36
C ASP A 483 -4.18 5.29 15.48
N GLU A 484 -2.87 5.05 15.56
CA GLU A 484 -2.27 4.24 16.64
C GLU A 484 -2.37 4.92 18.00
N GLN A 485 -2.23 6.25 18.07
CA GLN A 485 -2.47 7.01 19.30
C GLN A 485 -3.92 6.90 19.75
N SER A 486 -4.89 7.01 18.83
CA SER A 486 -6.31 6.88 19.16
C SER A 486 -6.65 5.50 19.72
N LYS A 487 -6.07 4.42 19.15
CA LYS A 487 -6.21 3.05 19.67
C LYS A 487 -5.62 2.89 21.07
N ALA A 488 -4.43 3.47 21.29
CA ALA A 488 -3.77 3.45 22.60
C ALA A 488 -4.62 4.17 23.65
N GLU A 489 -5.15 5.36 23.33
CA GLU A 489 -6.01 6.14 24.22
C GLU A 489 -7.33 5.42 24.57
N ASP A 490 -7.98 4.76 23.61
CA ASP A 490 -9.20 3.96 23.89
C ASP A 490 -8.91 2.83 24.89
N ILE A 491 -7.83 2.09 24.67
CA ILE A 491 -7.43 1.00 25.56
C ILE A 491 -7.03 1.54 26.94
N GLU A 492 -6.30 2.67 27.02
CA GLU A 492 -5.97 3.30 28.30
C GLU A 492 -7.22 3.69 29.08
N VAL A 493 -8.19 4.33 28.43
CA VAL A 493 -9.46 4.72 29.06
C VAL A 493 -10.19 3.50 29.58
N ARG A 494 -10.25 2.41 28.81
CA ARG A 494 -10.92 1.17 29.22
C ARG A 494 -10.19 0.46 30.36
N ILE A 495 -8.85 0.44 30.35
CA ILE A 495 -8.05 -0.09 31.47
C ILE A 495 -8.25 0.76 32.73
N MET A 496 -8.22 2.09 32.61
CA MET A 496 -8.44 3.00 33.74
C MET A 496 -9.88 2.94 34.27
N ALA A 497 -10.84 2.57 33.41
CA ALA A 497 -12.22 2.30 33.79
C ALA A 497 -12.41 0.91 34.43
N LEU A 498 -11.38 0.07 34.52
CA LEU A 498 -11.46 -1.19 35.26
C LEU A 498 -11.72 -0.93 36.73
N THR A 499 -12.98 -1.11 37.11
CA THR A 499 -13.41 -1.00 38.50
C THR A 499 -13.21 -2.32 39.24
N ASN A 500 -13.44 -2.30 40.56
CA ASN A 500 -13.45 -3.50 41.39
C ASN A 500 -14.51 -4.55 40.98
N SER A 501 -15.46 -4.22 40.09
CA SER A 501 -16.44 -5.18 39.56
C SER A 501 -16.04 -5.82 38.23
N ALA A 502 -14.90 -5.44 37.63
CA ALA A 502 -14.43 -6.07 36.40
C ALA A 502 -14.18 -7.57 36.63
N THR A 503 -14.67 -8.39 35.70
CA THR A 503 -14.52 -9.85 35.69
C THR A 503 -13.16 -10.26 35.13
N PHE A 504 -12.79 -11.53 35.32
CA PHE A 504 -11.56 -12.07 34.72
C PHE A 504 -11.59 -12.00 33.19
N GLU A 505 -12.76 -12.17 32.60
CA GLU A 505 -12.96 -12.14 31.16
C GLU A 505 -12.77 -10.72 30.61
N ASP A 506 -13.32 -9.70 31.27
CA ASP A 506 -13.11 -8.29 30.90
C ASP A 506 -11.61 -7.92 30.88
N VAL A 507 -10.86 -8.40 31.89
CA VAL A 507 -9.43 -8.13 32.02
C VAL A 507 -8.60 -8.92 31.00
N GLU A 508 -8.97 -10.17 30.71
CA GLU A 508 -8.28 -10.99 29.70
C GLU A 508 -8.51 -10.45 28.29
N VAL A 509 -9.72 -9.98 27.97
CA VAL A 509 -10.03 -9.32 26.68
C VAL A 509 -9.13 -8.10 26.51
N LEU A 510 -9.06 -7.20 27.49
CA LEU A 510 -8.20 -6.01 27.42
C LEU A 510 -6.71 -6.38 27.31
N ARG A 511 -6.27 -7.48 27.94
CA ARG A 511 -4.88 -7.96 27.81
C ARG A 511 -4.60 -8.48 26.40
N GLN A 512 -5.55 -9.19 25.79
CA GLN A 512 -5.41 -9.68 24.42
C GLN A 512 -5.41 -8.53 23.42
N GLU A 513 -6.32 -7.56 23.58
CA GLU A 513 -6.35 -6.35 22.78
C GLU A 513 -5.03 -5.56 22.90
N LEU A 514 -4.54 -5.33 24.13
CA LEU A 514 -3.24 -4.67 24.37
C LEU A 514 -2.09 -5.39 23.65
N ASN A 515 -2.05 -6.73 23.70
CA ASN A 515 -1.02 -7.52 23.03
C ASN A 515 -1.16 -7.54 21.49
N SER A 516 -2.36 -7.24 20.97
CA SER A 516 -2.62 -7.18 19.52
C SER A 516 -2.30 -5.82 18.90
N LEU A 517 -2.09 -4.79 19.73
CA LEU A 517 -1.66 -3.47 19.27
C LEU A 517 -0.29 -3.52 18.58
N SER A 518 -0.05 -2.58 17.67
CA SER A 518 1.28 -2.38 17.10
C SER A 518 2.30 -1.99 18.18
N VAL A 519 3.59 -2.18 17.90
CA VAL A 519 4.67 -1.75 18.81
C VAL A 519 4.60 -0.26 19.11
N VAL A 520 4.21 0.55 18.11
CA VAL A 520 4.02 1.99 18.25
C VAL A 520 2.89 2.28 19.23
N ALA A 521 1.69 1.72 19.03
CA ALA A 521 0.57 1.91 19.95
C ALA A 521 0.87 1.40 21.37
N GLN A 522 1.54 0.26 21.52
CA GLN A 522 1.95 -0.25 22.83
C GLN A 522 2.92 0.71 23.54
N SER A 523 3.84 1.35 22.79
CA SER A 523 4.81 2.30 23.35
C SER A 523 4.18 3.62 23.82
N LEU A 524 3.00 3.96 23.28
CA LEU A 524 2.24 5.15 23.66
C LEU A 524 1.46 4.96 24.96
N ILE A 525 1.19 3.71 25.36
CA ILE A 525 0.48 3.40 26.59
C ILE A 525 1.40 3.59 27.79
N ALA A 526 0.97 4.39 28.76
CA ALA A 526 1.70 4.66 29.98
C ALA A 526 1.95 3.36 30.76
N THR A 527 3.20 3.16 31.18
CA THR A 527 3.62 1.96 31.94
C THR A 527 2.77 1.72 33.19
N GLU A 528 2.27 2.79 33.83
CA GLU A 528 1.42 2.69 35.01
C GLU A 528 0.03 2.09 34.67
N VAL A 529 -0.49 2.33 33.48
CA VAL A 529 -1.77 1.76 33.01
C VAL A 529 -1.63 0.26 32.80
N ILE A 530 -0.55 -0.18 32.14
CA ILE A 530 -0.22 -1.62 31.96
C ILE A 530 -0.10 -2.30 33.33
N LYS A 531 0.54 -1.63 34.29
CA LYS A 531 0.69 -2.15 35.66
C LYS A 531 -0.66 -2.28 36.37
N VAL A 532 -1.58 -1.34 36.21
CA VAL A 532 -2.96 -1.45 36.75
C VAL A 532 -3.67 -2.69 36.20
N LEU A 533 -3.58 -2.93 34.88
CA LEU A 533 -4.17 -4.12 34.25
C LEU A 533 -3.57 -5.42 34.83
N GLN A 534 -2.24 -5.47 34.95
CA GLN A 534 -1.53 -6.63 35.49
C GLN A 534 -1.88 -6.90 36.96
N GLU A 535 -1.87 -5.87 37.81
CA GLU A 535 -2.25 -6.00 39.22
C GLU A 535 -3.68 -6.51 39.37
N ARG A 536 -4.60 -6.03 38.51
CA ARG A 536 -5.98 -6.49 38.52
C ARG A 536 -6.12 -7.94 38.07
N TYR A 537 -5.38 -8.35 37.04
CA TYR A 537 -5.32 -9.72 36.58
C TYR A 537 -4.84 -10.67 37.68
N ASP A 538 -3.74 -10.32 38.36
CA ASP A 538 -3.16 -11.13 39.42
C ASP A 538 -4.12 -11.28 40.62
N GLN A 539 -4.85 -10.21 40.98
CA GLN A 539 -5.89 -10.26 42.01
C GLN A 539 -7.02 -11.23 41.65
N LEU A 540 -7.52 -11.18 40.41
CA LEU A 540 -8.60 -12.05 39.95
C LEU A 540 -8.15 -13.50 39.82
N LEU A 541 -6.91 -13.73 39.37
CA LEU A 541 -6.30 -15.07 39.31
C LEU A 541 -6.16 -15.67 40.72
N ALA A 542 -5.69 -14.87 41.70
CA ALA A 542 -5.59 -15.31 43.09
C ALA A 542 -6.97 -15.63 43.69
N ALA A 543 -8.00 -14.84 43.36
CA ALA A 543 -9.37 -15.12 43.79
C ALA A 543 -9.89 -16.44 43.19
N ASN A 544 -9.69 -16.67 41.89
CA ASN A 544 -10.12 -17.90 41.23
C ASN A 544 -9.40 -19.15 41.77
N ASN A 545 -8.10 -19.06 42.04
CA ASN A 545 -7.33 -20.16 42.64
C ASN A 545 -7.84 -20.53 44.05
N ASN A 546 -8.25 -19.53 44.84
CA ASN A 546 -8.88 -19.77 46.14
C ASN A 546 -10.28 -20.43 46.01
N GLU A 547 -11.05 -20.10 44.97
CA GLU A 547 -12.32 -20.78 44.69
C GLU A 547 -12.09 -22.27 44.39
N GLU A 548 -11.13 -22.61 43.53
CA GLU A 548 -10.82 -24.00 43.18
C GLU A 548 -10.31 -24.82 44.37
N ALA A 549 -9.45 -24.24 45.22
CA ALA A 549 -8.97 -24.91 46.44
C ALA A 549 -10.13 -25.23 47.40
N THR A 550 -11.10 -24.31 47.52
CA THR A 550 -12.28 -24.51 48.36
C THR A 550 -13.19 -25.60 47.80
N ILE A 551 -13.46 -25.60 46.49
CA ILE A 551 -14.24 -26.65 45.81
C ILE A 551 -13.56 -28.02 45.95
N THR A 552 -12.24 -28.07 45.77
CA THR A 552 -11.45 -29.31 45.93
C THR A 552 -11.56 -29.87 47.35
N THR A 553 -11.49 -29.00 48.36
CA THR A 553 -11.69 -29.40 49.76
C THR A 553 -13.09 -29.95 49.99
N VAL A 554 -14.13 -29.30 49.49
CA VAL A 554 -15.51 -29.78 49.64
C VAL A 554 -15.75 -31.09 48.89
N ASN A 555 -15.20 -31.27 47.68
CA ASN A 555 -15.25 -32.54 46.97
C ASN A 555 -14.53 -33.67 47.71
N HIS A 556 -13.40 -33.37 48.35
CA HIS A 556 -12.69 -34.32 49.21
C HIS A 556 -13.57 -34.75 50.40
N GLU A 557 -14.24 -33.79 51.05
CA GLU A 557 -15.17 -34.07 52.14
C GLU A 557 -16.38 -34.88 51.68
N ILE A 558 -16.94 -34.60 50.48
CA ILE A 558 -18.00 -35.41 49.87
C ILE A 558 -17.54 -36.86 49.68
N ALA A 559 -16.35 -37.07 49.11
CA ALA A 559 -15.79 -38.42 48.90
C ALA A 559 -15.58 -39.20 50.21
N ASN A 560 -15.33 -38.50 51.31
CA ASN A 560 -15.10 -39.11 52.62
C ASN A 560 -16.40 -39.43 53.40
N ILE A 561 -17.57 -38.96 52.95
CA ILE A 561 -18.86 -39.23 53.61
C ILE A 561 -19.09 -40.73 53.82
N TRP A 562 -18.84 -41.53 52.77
CA TRP A 562 -19.09 -42.97 52.74
C TRP A 562 -18.33 -43.73 53.85
N ASN A 563 -17.11 -43.28 54.16
CA ASN A 563 -16.23 -43.91 55.13
C ASN A 563 -16.48 -43.45 56.58
N SER A 564 -17.46 -42.57 56.81
CA SER A 564 -17.76 -42.05 58.15
C SER A 564 -18.54 -43.05 59.00
N ASP A 565 -18.06 -43.29 60.23
CA ASP A 565 -18.80 -44.05 61.25
C ASP A 565 -20.13 -43.39 61.66
N ASN A 566 -20.27 -42.08 61.39
CA ASN A 566 -21.47 -41.29 61.66
C ASN A 566 -21.95 -40.62 60.37
N PHE A 567 -22.30 -41.44 59.37
CA PHE A 567 -22.72 -41.04 58.02
C PHE A 567 -23.69 -39.85 58.02
N SER A 568 -24.80 -39.94 58.76
CA SER A 568 -25.82 -38.86 58.81
C SER A 568 -25.28 -37.54 59.35
N SER A 569 -24.41 -37.57 60.37
CA SER A 569 -23.76 -36.36 60.88
C SER A 569 -22.81 -35.75 59.85
N LYS A 570 -22.04 -36.59 59.15
CA LYS A 570 -21.07 -36.12 58.15
C LYS A 570 -21.76 -35.54 56.92
N VAL A 571 -22.86 -36.14 56.45
CA VAL A 571 -23.69 -35.55 55.39
C VAL A 571 -24.18 -34.15 55.76
N ASN A 572 -24.64 -33.94 57.00
CA ASN A 572 -25.09 -32.62 57.44
C ASN A 572 -23.95 -31.60 57.53
N GLU A 573 -22.76 -32.01 57.99
CA GLU A 573 -21.56 -31.16 58.02
C GLU A 573 -21.16 -30.72 56.60
N VAL A 574 -21.09 -31.66 55.66
CA VAL A 574 -20.76 -31.35 54.26
C VAL A 574 -21.84 -30.49 53.60
N LYS A 575 -23.12 -30.72 53.92
CA LYS A 575 -24.21 -29.85 53.48
C LYS A 575 -24.03 -28.42 53.98
N GLN A 576 -23.64 -28.24 55.25
CA GLN A 576 -23.35 -26.91 55.81
C GLN A 576 -22.18 -26.23 55.09
N LEU A 577 -21.11 -26.99 54.81
CA LEU A 577 -19.97 -26.49 54.01
C LEU A 577 -20.44 -26.02 52.63
N VAL A 578 -21.24 -26.82 51.92
CA VAL A 578 -21.77 -26.48 50.59
C VAL A 578 -22.65 -25.23 50.65
N THR A 579 -23.53 -25.10 51.65
CA THR A 579 -24.37 -23.89 51.82
C THR A 579 -23.59 -22.63 52.17
N SER A 580 -22.35 -22.77 52.68
CA SER A 580 -21.48 -21.62 52.97
C SER A 580 -20.72 -21.10 51.74
N LEU A 581 -20.73 -21.86 50.63
CA LEU A 581 -20.10 -21.46 49.38
C LEU A 581 -20.95 -20.44 48.64
N SER A 582 -20.31 -19.66 47.77
CA SER A 582 -21.01 -18.76 46.85
C SER A 582 -21.86 -19.56 45.84
N GLN A 583 -22.88 -18.94 45.26
CA GLN A 583 -23.75 -19.60 44.27
C GLN A 583 -22.95 -20.17 43.08
N LYS A 584 -21.99 -19.40 42.56
CA LYS A 584 -21.09 -19.82 41.47
C LYS A 584 -20.23 -21.04 41.86
N GLN A 585 -19.76 -21.10 43.10
CA GLN A 585 -19.02 -22.26 43.60
C GLN A 585 -19.92 -23.50 43.77
N GLN A 586 -21.18 -23.30 44.18
CA GLN A 586 -22.16 -24.39 44.28
C GLN A 586 -22.51 -24.99 42.92
N GLU A 587 -22.58 -24.17 41.86
CA GLU A 587 -22.84 -24.62 40.48
C GLU A 587 -21.69 -25.48 39.93
N LYS A 588 -20.44 -25.20 40.31
CA LYS A 588 -19.25 -25.99 39.93
C LYS A 588 -19.09 -27.30 40.72
N LEU A 589 -19.82 -27.48 41.81
CA LEU A 589 -19.76 -28.70 42.63
C LEU A 589 -20.53 -29.85 41.97
N ASN A 590 -20.07 -31.08 42.19
CA ASN A 590 -20.81 -32.29 41.82
C ASN A 590 -22.00 -32.50 42.78
N SER A 591 -23.00 -31.62 42.66
CA SER A 591 -24.19 -31.53 43.49
C SER A 591 -25.04 -32.81 43.49
N GLN A 592 -24.92 -33.64 42.45
CA GLN A 592 -25.62 -34.92 42.36
C GLN A 592 -25.15 -35.93 43.41
N THR A 593 -23.85 -36.00 43.70
CA THR A 593 -23.32 -36.98 44.67
C THR A 593 -23.78 -36.63 46.09
N LEU A 594 -23.74 -35.36 46.46
CA LEU A 594 -24.26 -34.89 47.74
C LEU A 594 -25.76 -35.17 47.87
N LEU A 595 -26.55 -34.88 46.82
CA LEU A 595 -28.00 -35.16 46.83
C LEU A 595 -28.29 -36.66 47.06
N ARG A 596 -27.52 -37.55 46.43
CA ARG A 596 -27.63 -39.00 46.62
C ARG A 596 -27.31 -39.41 48.06
N TYR A 597 -26.27 -38.84 48.66
CA TYR A 597 -25.95 -39.07 50.07
C TYR A 597 -26.98 -38.48 51.04
N GLU A 598 -27.59 -37.33 50.72
CA GLU A 598 -28.72 -36.79 51.49
C GLU A 598 -29.91 -37.74 51.49
N GLN A 599 -30.27 -38.29 50.32
CA GLN A 599 -31.33 -39.31 50.22
C GLN A 599 -30.99 -40.53 51.06
N MET A 600 -29.78 -41.05 50.97
CA MET A 600 -29.31 -42.17 51.77
C MET A 600 -29.36 -41.86 53.29
N ALA A 601 -28.98 -40.66 53.70
CA ALA A 601 -29.00 -40.23 55.10
C ALA A 601 -30.42 -40.22 55.68
N THR A 602 -31.46 -39.95 54.88
CA THR A 602 -32.87 -40.03 55.35
C THR A 602 -33.27 -41.46 55.74
N TYR A 603 -32.79 -42.47 55.01
CA TYR A 603 -33.01 -43.88 55.36
C TYR A 603 -32.19 -44.31 56.56
N TRP A 604 -30.99 -43.74 56.71
CA TRP A 604 -30.05 -44.02 57.80
C TRP A 604 -30.48 -43.39 59.14
N ASN A 605 -31.04 -42.18 59.13
CA ASN A 605 -31.41 -41.40 60.34
C ASN A 605 -32.57 -42.03 61.17
N ASN A 606 -33.28 -43.02 60.65
CA ASN A 606 -34.39 -43.68 61.37
C ASN A 606 -33.90 -44.71 62.38
N LYS A 607 -33.22 -44.26 63.45
CA LYS A 607 -32.75 -45.10 64.57
C LYS A 607 -32.10 -46.40 64.09
N THR A 608 -31.28 -46.33 63.04
CA THR A 608 -30.63 -47.52 62.52
C THR A 608 -29.39 -47.84 63.36
N LYS A 609 -29.07 -49.12 63.53
CA LYS A 609 -27.84 -49.58 64.18
C LYS A 609 -27.03 -50.41 63.20
N LYS A 610 -25.70 -50.29 63.27
CA LYS A 610 -24.81 -51.17 62.52
C LYS A 610 -25.12 -52.61 62.90
N TRP A 611 -25.38 -53.46 61.91
CA TRP A 611 -25.52 -54.88 62.16
C TRP A 611 -24.15 -55.41 62.60
N THR A 612 -24.09 -56.09 63.74
CA THR A 612 -22.86 -56.67 64.31
C THR A 612 -22.57 -58.08 63.79
N GLY A 613 -23.34 -58.58 62.82
CA GLY A 613 -23.06 -59.86 62.17
C GLY A 613 -21.78 -59.77 61.36
N SER A 614 -20.98 -60.84 61.33
CA SER A 614 -19.74 -60.85 60.55
C SER A 614 -20.05 -60.55 59.08
N PRO A 615 -19.47 -59.49 58.48
CA PRO A 615 -19.66 -59.21 57.06
C PRO A 615 -19.12 -60.39 56.27
N LYS A 616 -20.00 -61.10 55.57
CA LYS A 616 -19.59 -62.09 54.59
C LYS A 616 -19.42 -61.37 53.27
N SER A 617 -18.24 -61.43 52.66
CA SER A 617 -18.09 -61.05 51.26
C SER A 617 -19.12 -61.83 50.44
N VAL A 618 -19.83 -61.11 49.56
CA VAL A 618 -20.90 -61.68 48.76
C VAL A 618 -20.35 -61.91 47.37
N VAL A 619 -20.65 -63.08 46.79
CA VAL A 619 -20.36 -63.33 45.37
C VAL A 619 -21.31 -62.47 44.55
N SER A 620 -20.87 -61.89 43.43
CA SER A 620 -21.65 -60.94 42.60
C SER A 620 -23.09 -61.35 42.22
N THR A 621 -23.40 -62.65 42.23
CA THR A 621 -24.73 -63.22 41.92
C THR A 621 -25.58 -63.56 43.14
N LYS A 622 -25.07 -63.37 44.36
CA LYS A 622 -25.69 -63.97 45.55
C LYS A 622 -26.88 -63.16 46.06
N GLU A 623 -27.96 -63.87 46.35
CA GLU A 623 -29.11 -63.35 47.08
C GLU A 623 -28.79 -63.25 48.58
N TRP A 624 -29.31 -62.23 49.25
CA TRP A 624 -29.22 -62.07 50.69
C TRP A 624 -30.44 -62.67 51.36
N THR A 625 -30.24 -63.67 52.23
CA THR A 625 -31.32 -64.18 53.07
C THR A 625 -31.21 -63.62 54.48
N ILE A 626 -32.24 -62.90 54.92
CA ILE A 626 -32.35 -62.29 56.24
C ILE A 626 -33.49 -63.00 56.97
N THR A 627 -33.22 -63.50 58.17
CA THR A 627 -34.22 -64.17 59.00
C THR A 627 -34.66 -63.26 60.13
N PHE A 628 -35.96 -63.01 60.21
CA PHE A 628 -36.58 -62.22 61.27
C PHE A 628 -37.14 -63.13 62.36
N SER A 629 -37.27 -62.61 63.58
CA SER A 629 -37.90 -63.36 64.70
C SER A 629 -39.41 -63.52 64.50
N GLU A 630 -40.03 -62.62 63.75
CA GLU A 630 -41.46 -62.56 63.44
C GLU A 630 -41.72 -62.60 61.93
N ALA A 631 -42.94 -62.96 61.54
CA ALA A 631 -43.36 -62.98 60.15
C ALA A 631 -43.47 -61.55 59.61
N ILE A 632 -43.03 -61.32 58.37
CA ILE A 632 -42.96 -59.97 57.77
C ILE A 632 -44.27 -59.66 57.04
N LEU A 633 -44.76 -58.41 57.13
CA LEU A 633 -45.88 -57.95 56.31
C LEU A 633 -45.43 -57.82 54.84
N ASN A 634 -45.90 -58.73 53.99
CA ASN A 634 -45.50 -58.82 52.58
C ASN A 634 -46.35 -57.90 51.68
N THR A 635 -46.19 -56.59 51.84
CA THR A 635 -46.79 -55.58 50.94
C THR A 635 -45.69 -54.73 50.29
N PRO A 636 -45.88 -54.25 49.04
CA PRO A 636 -44.89 -53.40 48.37
C PRO A 636 -44.51 -52.16 49.18
N GLU A 637 -45.49 -51.53 49.83
CA GLU A 637 -45.27 -50.37 50.69
C GLU A 637 -44.36 -50.70 51.88
N ASN A 638 -44.63 -51.79 52.60
CA ASN A 638 -43.82 -52.19 53.74
C ASN A 638 -42.39 -52.59 53.32
N LEU A 639 -42.24 -53.28 52.17
CA LEU A 639 -40.94 -53.71 51.68
C LEU A 639 -40.10 -52.54 51.11
N SER A 640 -40.71 -51.39 50.80
CA SER A 640 -40.00 -50.17 50.37
C SER A 640 -39.07 -49.59 51.43
N HIS A 641 -39.23 -50.01 52.69
CA HIS A 641 -38.36 -49.67 53.82
C HIS A 641 -37.01 -50.39 53.81
N ILE A 642 -36.77 -51.25 52.82
CA ILE A 642 -35.50 -51.92 52.58
C ILE A 642 -34.88 -51.29 51.35
N LYS A 643 -33.62 -50.86 51.47
CA LYS A 643 -32.86 -50.23 50.38
C LYS A 643 -31.44 -50.75 50.37
N VAL A 644 -30.89 -50.85 49.16
CA VAL A 644 -29.47 -51.10 48.95
C VAL A 644 -28.92 -49.90 48.19
N PHE A 645 -27.78 -49.37 48.65
CA PHE A 645 -27.05 -48.30 47.96
C PHE A 645 -25.67 -48.80 47.57
N ASN A 646 -25.12 -48.31 46.46
CA ASN A 646 -23.70 -48.46 46.12
C ASN A 646 -22.87 -47.36 46.82
N GLU A 647 -21.54 -47.42 46.70
CA GLU A 647 -20.61 -46.42 47.24
C GLU A 647 -20.82 -44.99 46.72
N LYS A 648 -21.47 -44.83 45.55
CA LYS A 648 -21.84 -43.54 44.95
C LYS A 648 -23.15 -42.97 45.51
N GLY A 649 -23.82 -43.71 46.40
CA GLY A 649 -25.11 -43.32 46.99
C GLY A 649 -26.32 -43.62 46.10
N ASP A 650 -26.15 -44.35 44.99
CA ASP A 650 -27.26 -44.72 44.10
C ASP A 650 -28.10 -45.83 44.72
N VAL A 651 -29.42 -45.62 44.77
CA VAL A 651 -30.38 -46.65 45.15
C VAL A 651 -30.38 -47.76 44.11
N GLN A 652 -30.12 -48.98 44.55
CA GLN A 652 -30.17 -50.16 43.71
C GLN A 652 -31.60 -50.71 43.62
N ASN A 653 -32.01 -51.08 42.42
CA ASN A 653 -33.30 -51.72 42.20
C ASN A 653 -33.27 -53.16 42.71
N ILE A 654 -33.87 -53.39 43.87
CA ILE A 654 -33.95 -54.70 44.51
C ILE A 654 -35.31 -55.36 44.33
N VAL A 655 -35.31 -56.69 44.32
CA VAL A 655 -36.48 -57.54 44.52
C VAL A 655 -36.37 -58.16 45.91
N THR A 656 -37.44 -57.98 46.68
CA THR A 656 -37.62 -58.53 48.02
C THR A 656 -38.65 -59.65 47.97
N ILE A 657 -38.26 -60.87 48.30
CA ILE A 657 -39.15 -62.04 48.31
C ILE A 657 -39.27 -62.54 49.75
N VAL A 658 -40.48 -62.50 50.32
CA VAL A 658 -40.76 -63.16 51.60
C VAL A 658 -40.96 -64.65 51.34
N THR A 659 -40.14 -65.48 51.99
CA THR A 659 -40.03 -66.93 51.78
C THR A 659 -40.22 -67.69 53.09
N GLY A 660 -40.35 -69.01 52.99
CA GLY A 660 -40.68 -69.89 54.12
C GLY A 660 -42.17 -69.93 54.43
N GLN A 661 -42.66 -71.08 54.92
CA GLN A 661 -44.07 -71.22 55.34
C GLN A 661 -44.42 -70.30 56.52
N ASP A 662 -43.41 -69.93 57.32
CA ASP A 662 -43.52 -69.02 58.46
C ASP A 662 -43.41 -67.54 58.09
N LYS A 663 -43.11 -67.21 56.82
CA LYS A 663 -42.92 -65.83 56.30
C LYS A 663 -41.86 -65.02 57.07
N LYS A 664 -40.89 -65.68 57.71
CA LYS A 664 -39.83 -65.03 58.51
C LYS A 664 -38.57 -64.75 57.72
N GLN A 665 -38.43 -65.34 56.52
CA GLN A 665 -37.25 -65.22 55.70
C GLN A 665 -37.48 -64.20 54.58
N LEU A 666 -36.60 -63.22 54.49
CA LEU A 666 -36.58 -62.23 53.42
C LEU A 666 -35.38 -62.49 52.51
N VAL A 667 -35.62 -62.65 51.22
CA VAL A 667 -34.58 -62.75 50.21
C VAL A 667 -34.47 -61.41 49.47
N ILE A 668 -33.28 -60.83 49.43
CA ILE A 668 -32.98 -59.58 48.72
C ILE A 668 -32.02 -59.88 47.57
N LYS A 669 -32.40 -59.47 46.36
CA LYS A 669 -31.54 -59.55 45.17
C LYS A 669 -31.74 -58.32 44.29
N LEU A 670 -30.79 -58.05 43.40
CA LEU A 670 -30.98 -57.03 42.38
C LEU A 670 -31.99 -57.52 41.32
N LYS A 671 -32.85 -56.62 40.84
CA LYS A 671 -33.96 -56.94 39.93
C LYS A 671 -33.49 -57.27 38.52
N ASP A 672 -32.60 -56.43 38.00
CA ASP A 672 -32.22 -56.42 36.59
C ASP A 672 -30.69 -56.54 36.39
N ALA A 673 -29.93 -56.80 37.46
CA ALA A 673 -28.47 -56.74 37.45
C ALA A 673 -27.82 -57.74 38.42
N THR A 674 -26.52 -57.94 38.26
CA THR A 674 -25.62 -58.52 39.28
C THR A 674 -24.88 -57.40 39.98
N TYR A 675 -24.45 -57.61 41.22
CA TYR A 675 -23.62 -56.60 41.87
C TYR A 675 -22.28 -56.49 41.13
N THR A 676 -21.76 -55.27 41.00
CA THR A 676 -20.45 -55.04 40.39
C THR A 676 -19.35 -55.59 41.29
N SER A 677 -18.50 -56.48 40.78
CA SER A 677 -17.33 -56.98 41.53
C SER A 677 -16.36 -55.84 41.84
N GLY A 678 -15.82 -55.82 43.06
CA GLY A 678 -14.92 -54.78 43.55
C GLY A 678 -15.62 -53.55 44.16
N GLU A 679 -16.93 -53.38 43.97
CA GLU A 679 -17.67 -52.28 44.58
C GLU A 679 -18.17 -52.65 46.00
N GLN A 680 -18.28 -51.62 46.85
CA GLN A 680 -18.93 -51.72 48.16
C GLN A 680 -20.38 -51.25 48.08
N TYR A 681 -21.23 -51.94 48.83
CA TYR A 681 -22.65 -51.62 48.96
C TYR A 681 -23.04 -51.53 50.43
N VAL A 682 -24.17 -50.86 50.68
CA VAL A 682 -24.80 -50.81 52.00
C VAL A 682 -26.25 -51.22 51.90
N LEU A 683 -26.63 -52.20 52.73
CA LEU A 683 -28.02 -52.56 52.95
C LEU A 683 -28.54 -51.74 54.13
N ILE A 684 -29.70 -51.12 53.98
CA ILE A 684 -30.41 -50.40 55.04
C ILE A 684 -31.83 -50.98 55.16
N ILE A 685 -32.20 -51.38 56.37
CA ILE A 685 -33.55 -51.77 56.75
C ILE A 685 -34.06 -50.75 57.76
N ASN A 686 -35.04 -49.96 57.35
CA ASN A 686 -35.58 -48.88 58.16
C ASN A 686 -36.38 -49.43 59.36
N SER A 687 -36.41 -48.70 60.49
CA SER A 687 -37.20 -49.10 61.65
C SER A 687 -38.71 -49.21 61.37
N ALA A 688 -39.19 -48.53 60.32
CA ALA A 688 -40.59 -48.55 59.89
C ALA A 688 -41.05 -49.89 59.31
N LEU A 689 -40.14 -50.84 59.02
CA LEU A 689 -40.53 -52.18 58.56
C LEU A 689 -41.41 -52.89 59.59
N LYS A 690 -42.58 -53.36 59.14
CA LYS A 690 -43.60 -54.01 59.96
C LYS A 690 -43.64 -55.53 59.81
N SER A 691 -43.98 -56.20 60.91
CA SER A 691 -44.41 -57.59 60.91
C SER A 691 -45.86 -57.74 60.45
N ASP A 692 -46.31 -58.97 60.23
CA ASP A 692 -47.71 -59.29 59.94
C ASP A 692 -48.67 -59.02 61.11
N LYS A 693 -48.14 -58.74 62.30
CA LYS A 693 -48.85 -58.30 63.51
C LYS A 693 -48.80 -56.79 63.73
N ASP A 694 -48.35 -56.02 62.74
CA ASP A 694 -48.20 -54.56 62.80
C ASP A 694 -47.18 -54.07 63.87
N THR A 695 -46.24 -54.93 64.26
CA THR A 695 -45.09 -54.55 65.12
C THR A 695 -43.93 -54.04 64.27
N THR A 696 -43.24 -52.99 64.71
CA THR A 696 -42.08 -52.41 64.00
C THR A 696 -40.76 -52.77 64.67
N LEU A 697 -39.66 -52.60 63.94
CA LEU A 697 -38.32 -52.77 64.51
C LEU A 697 -38.04 -51.67 65.53
N THR A 698 -37.47 -52.02 66.69
CA THR A 698 -37.04 -51.03 67.70
C THR A 698 -35.97 -50.09 67.17
N ASN A 699 -35.06 -50.64 66.36
CA ASN A 699 -34.03 -49.92 65.61
C ASN A 699 -34.00 -50.53 64.21
N GLY A 700 -33.85 -49.69 63.19
CA GLY A 700 -33.48 -50.21 61.88
C GLY A 700 -32.07 -50.81 61.94
N VAL A 701 -31.64 -51.45 60.85
CA VAL A 701 -30.29 -52.01 60.75
C VAL A 701 -29.64 -51.60 59.44
N TRP A 702 -28.31 -51.44 59.47
CA TRP A 702 -27.52 -51.21 58.26
C TRP A 702 -26.26 -52.07 58.25
N GLN A 703 -25.76 -52.43 57.07
CA GLN A 703 -24.57 -53.25 56.90
C GLN A 703 -23.84 -52.94 55.59
N TYR A 704 -22.54 -52.63 55.67
CA TYR A 704 -21.66 -52.61 54.50
C TYR A 704 -21.29 -54.02 54.06
N PHE A 705 -21.16 -54.23 52.76
CA PHE A 705 -20.68 -55.47 52.19
C PHE A 705 -19.92 -55.23 50.89
N ASP A 706 -18.86 -56.02 50.71
CA ASP A 706 -18.03 -55.98 49.51
C ASP A 706 -18.40 -57.15 48.59
N ILE A 707 -18.35 -56.88 47.29
CA ILE A 707 -18.52 -57.89 46.25
C ILE A 707 -17.15 -58.37 45.80
N LYS A 708 -16.92 -59.67 45.94
CA LYS A 708 -15.71 -60.33 45.44
C LYS A 708 -15.94 -60.88 44.04
#